data_AF-G9WZZ0-F1
#
_entry.id   AF-G9WZZ0-F1
#
_cell.length_a   1.000
_cell.length_b   1.000
_cell.length_c   1.000
_cell.angle_alpha   90.00
_cell.angle_beta   90.00
_cell.angle_gamma   90.00
#
_symmetry.space_group_name_H-M   'P 1'
#
loop_
_entity.id
_entity.type
_entity.pdbx_description
1 polymer ?
#
loop_
_entity_poly.entity_id
_entity_poly.type
_entity_poly.pdbx_seq_one_letter_code
_entity_poly.pdbx_strand_id
1 'polypeptide(L)'
;MFFQVFFLILKNEDIITFDDKNGYEFYNLMSRFSSFKKEPFYNNAKKINLILGKDSDLRFVEAYVYEPDVYKIFNKESSYINNSFNTDINSPYKKSYFYKGKHYFIKSDDNLSSEIKIILSNMYDKQDFENMNEFQFKRFAEFCNKYGCIKYLNYIYIFVKHIKYLLKDEDNNLYNLISCFEKDNKLSERDIAIISVFLYSIETKLYNLDKIYTLAMSDVFNLYEKKFLYWQLVARYFSDFSLEYYKTFANLKKLYSNIYELAEERFGCLFNPIDKLKYKKNRILIITTQFLSFKHAPTRRAIDYAINFMDYLGYEVMILNTSDARMITELPYYMSSEIYCSSNYNNADILRIDDEHCVKFLQLYGDYSSVDEKNYFSEIERAVKVVSDFAPMYALQVGASCIFADLLAKYMPVATIPCSFDAPMMYNGYPIIAREVEDRDIQILKNSGISQDRIIESCITYKRPKTLNDKLSKNPNEFVVVIVSNRFDAEFNFDTLKICDEFCNIDDSVIIKFFGTFVDKNNNNGYNKFLKLINENSKHTDRYVFEGYQNDILSAYTACDVYYNPKRHGGGSSVSQAMLMGLPVICHKFGDGSYTLGRDRCFDSDEDIINEIKKLFEDKEYYESSKQYSLKKAEFLYDTKSMIQKLDKDIKRKISDKVLYDIEID
;
A
#
# COMPACT_ATOMS: atom_id res chain seq x y z
N MET A 1 -45.70 6.67 -35.04
CA MET A 1 -46.52 7.85 -34.71
C MET A 1 -45.61 9.06 -34.85
N PHE A 2 -46.05 10.02 -35.65
CA PHE A 2 -45.22 10.89 -36.49
C PHE A 2 -44.45 12.00 -35.74
N PHE A 3 -43.27 12.31 -36.29
CA PHE A 3 -42.47 13.53 -36.10
C PHE A 3 -43.22 14.79 -36.54
N GLN A 4 -42.98 15.92 -35.85
CA GLN A 4 -43.01 17.32 -36.34
C GLN A 4 -42.35 18.19 -35.25
N VAL A 5 -41.12 18.73 -35.36
CA VAL A 5 -40.52 19.76 -36.24
C VAL A 5 -41.01 21.20 -35.96
N PHE A 6 -40.12 21.95 -35.27
CA PHE A 6 -39.76 23.40 -35.27
C PHE A 6 -40.80 24.53 -35.34
N PHE A 7 -40.57 25.62 -34.58
CA PHE A 7 -40.06 26.91 -35.09
C PHE A 7 -39.64 27.86 -33.95
N LEU A 8 -38.59 28.65 -34.21
CA LEU A 8 -38.12 29.79 -33.42
C LEU A 8 -38.69 31.06 -34.04
N ILE A 9 -39.33 31.93 -33.26
CA ILE A 9 -39.59 33.34 -33.66
C ILE A 9 -39.32 34.22 -32.45
N LEU A 10 -38.21 34.95 -32.47
CA LEU A 10 -37.98 36.12 -31.63
C LEU A 10 -38.87 37.25 -32.14
N LYS A 11 -39.66 37.86 -31.26
CA LYS A 11 -40.02 39.28 -31.38
C LYS A 11 -40.12 39.92 -30.01
N ASN A 12 -39.52 41.10 -29.96
CA ASN A 12 -39.41 42.07 -28.88
C ASN A 12 -40.56 42.11 -27.87
N GLU A 13 -40.14 42.49 -26.67
CA GLU A 13 -40.91 43.18 -25.62
C GLU A 13 -41.84 42.32 -24.74
N ASP A 14 -41.61 42.54 -23.44
CA ASP A 14 -42.53 42.44 -22.31
C ASP A 14 -42.91 41.07 -21.71
N ILE A 15 -42.32 40.85 -20.53
CA ILE A 15 -42.88 40.29 -19.28
C ILE A 15 -43.47 38.87 -19.34
N ILE A 16 -42.88 37.97 -18.53
CA ILE A 16 -43.64 36.87 -17.90
C ILE A 16 -43.32 36.88 -16.40
N THR A 17 -44.33 37.21 -15.60
CA THR A 17 -44.36 37.13 -14.14
C THR A 17 -44.69 35.71 -13.70
N PHE A 18 -44.08 35.25 -12.61
CA PHE A 18 -44.65 34.20 -11.77
C PHE A 18 -44.76 34.71 -10.33
N ASP A 19 -46.00 34.68 -9.84
CA ASP A 19 -46.44 35.11 -8.52
C ASP A 19 -46.35 33.89 -7.59
N ASP A 20 -45.59 33.98 -6.49
CA ASP A 20 -45.80 33.08 -5.36
C ASP A 20 -46.03 33.89 -4.08
N LYS A 21 -47.22 33.65 -3.55
CA LYS A 21 -47.77 34.21 -2.33
C LYS A 21 -47.03 33.60 -1.16
N ASN A 22 -46.20 34.37 -0.48
CA ASN A 22 -46.17 34.51 0.98
C ASN A 22 -44.96 35.37 1.36
N GLY A 23 -45.21 36.67 1.50
CA GLY A 23 -44.20 37.63 1.90
C GLY A 23 -43.74 37.45 3.35
N TYR A 24 -42.46 37.76 3.57
CA TYR A 24 -42.02 38.56 4.72
C TYR A 24 -40.78 39.37 4.32
N GLU A 25 -40.86 40.67 4.57
CA GLU A 25 -39.93 41.73 4.20
C GLU A 25 -38.59 41.67 4.95
N PHE A 26 -37.50 42.15 4.32
CA PHE A 26 -36.55 42.98 5.06
C PHE A 26 -36.00 44.12 4.20
N TYR A 27 -36.19 45.32 4.73
CA TYR A 27 -35.90 46.64 4.19
C TYR A 27 -34.41 47.02 4.27
N ASN A 28 -34.06 47.98 3.38
CA ASN A 28 -33.05 49.03 3.52
C ASN A 28 -31.54 48.70 3.52
N LEU A 29 -30.92 48.91 2.35
CA LEU A 29 -29.67 49.70 2.26
C LEU A 29 -29.52 50.40 0.90
N MET A 30 -30.57 51.09 0.43
CA MET A 30 -30.57 51.87 -0.81
C MET A 30 -30.56 53.38 -0.54
N SER A 31 -29.41 53.92 -0.12
CA SER A 31 -29.24 55.38 -0.03
C SER A 31 -27.82 55.91 -0.28
N ARG A 32 -26.89 55.12 -0.84
CA ARG A 32 -25.49 55.55 -1.01
C ARG A 32 -24.91 55.62 -2.42
N PHE A 33 -25.71 55.47 -3.48
CA PHE A 33 -25.18 55.58 -4.85
C PHE A 33 -26.03 56.46 -5.76
N SER A 34 -26.23 57.72 -5.35
CA SER A 34 -26.66 58.81 -6.21
C SER A 34 -25.47 59.70 -6.58
N SER A 35 -24.84 59.46 -7.74
CA SER A 35 -24.23 60.48 -8.62
C SER A 35 -23.29 59.82 -9.64
N PHE A 36 -23.65 59.83 -10.91
CA PHE A 36 -22.79 60.34 -12.01
C PHE A 36 -23.63 60.51 -13.30
N LYS A 37 -23.44 61.66 -13.95
CA LYS A 37 -24.13 62.14 -15.16
C LYS A 37 -23.60 61.48 -16.46
N LYS A 38 -24.46 61.44 -17.49
CA LYS A 38 -24.19 61.06 -18.90
C LYS A 38 -23.46 62.17 -19.67
N GLU A 39 -22.58 61.79 -20.61
CA GLU A 39 -22.17 62.47 -21.87
C GLU A 39 -21.32 61.49 -22.77
N PRO A 40 -21.12 61.73 -24.10
CA PRO A 40 -21.41 60.75 -25.18
C PRO A 40 -20.24 60.03 -25.91
N PHE A 41 -20.64 59.12 -26.82
CA PHE A 41 -19.96 58.09 -27.65
C PHE A 41 -18.62 58.39 -28.36
N TYR A 42 -17.71 57.39 -28.42
CA TYR A 42 -17.39 56.47 -29.56
C TYR A 42 -16.34 55.41 -29.08
N ASN A 43 -16.55 54.14 -29.42
CA ASN A 43 -16.24 52.97 -28.57
C ASN A 43 -14.77 52.52 -28.46
N ASN A 44 -14.15 52.85 -27.32
CA ASN A 44 -13.13 52.04 -26.64
C ASN A 44 -13.80 51.18 -25.56
N ALA A 45 -13.08 50.13 -25.11
CA ALA A 45 -13.32 49.33 -23.91
C ALA A 45 -14.37 49.87 -22.91
N LYS A 46 -15.34 49.01 -22.53
CA LYS A 46 -15.91 49.09 -21.18
C LYS A 46 -16.46 47.78 -20.64
N LYS A 47 -15.99 47.51 -19.43
CA LYS A 47 -16.46 46.61 -18.39
C LYS A 47 -17.95 46.82 -18.11
N ILE A 48 -18.75 45.75 -18.13
CA ILE A 48 -20.14 45.76 -17.64
C ILE A 48 -20.23 44.75 -16.50
N ASN A 49 -20.55 45.22 -15.30
CA ASN A 49 -20.97 44.37 -14.19
C ASN A 49 -22.51 44.36 -14.17
N LEU A 50 -23.11 43.18 -14.23
CA LEU A 50 -24.53 42.99 -13.90
C LEU A 50 -24.63 41.97 -12.78
N ILE A 51 -25.28 42.36 -11.69
CA ILE A 51 -25.77 41.46 -10.65
C ILE A 51 -27.28 41.68 -10.59
N LEU A 52 -28.04 40.66 -10.95
CA LEU A 52 -29.43 40.51 -10.53
C LEU A 52 -29.64 39.05 -10.14
N GLY A 53 -30.24 38.85 -8.98
CA GLY A 53 -30.42 37.55 -8.36
C GLY A 53 -31.82 36.97 -8.55
N LYS A 54 -31.81 35.65 -8.37
CA LYS A 54 -32.88 34.67 -8.13
C LYS A 54 -33.71 34.18 -9.32
N ASP A 55 -33.58 32.87 -9.45
CA ASP A 55 -34.31 31.86 -10.19
C ASP A 55 -34.01 31.71 -11.69
N SER A 56 -33.47 30.53 -11.98
CA SER A 56 -33.08 29.91 -13.26
C SER A 56 -31.76 30.39 -13.90
N ASP A 57 -30.72 29.58 -13.64
CA ASP A 57 -29.69 29.12 -14.58
C ASP A 57 -29.11 30.12 -15.57
N LEU A 58 -28.11 30.87 -15.11
CA LEU A 58 -27.07 31.40 -15.97
C LEU A 58 -25.69 30.82 -15.64
N ARG A 59 -25.13 30.29 -16.72
CA ARG A 59 -23.77 29.81 -16.95
C ARG A 59 -22.75 30.87 -16.52
N PHE A 60 -21.71 30.42 -15.82
CA PHE A 60 -20.42 31.11 -15.81
C PHE A 60 -19.44 30.35 -16.71
N VAL A 61 -18.99 31.03 -17.75
CA VAL A 61 -17.78 30.70 -18.52
C VAL A 61 -16.81 31.84 -18.23
N GLU A 62 -15.72 31.57 -17.52
CA GLU A 62 -14.54 32.45 -17.53
C GLU A 62 -13.51 31.86 -18.49
N ALA A 63 -13.23 32.63 -19.54
CA ALA A 63 -12.14 32.42 -20.48
C ALA A 63 -11.06 33.47 -20.20
N TYR A 64 -9.78 33.08 -20.28
CA TYR A 64 -8.67 34.02 -20.25
C TYR A 64 -8.00 34.09 -21.62
N VAL A 65 -7.76 35.34 -22.03
CA VAL A 65 -7.21 35.75 -23.32
C VAL A 65 -5.68 35.61 -23.29
N TYR A 66 -5.12 34.98 -24.32
CA TYR A 66 -3.79 35.28 -24.83
C TYR A 66 -3.98 35.81 -26.26
N GLU A 67 -3.24 36.86 -26.64
CA GLU A 67 -3.29 37.49 -27.97
C GLU A 67 -3.02 36.51 -29.15
N PRO A 68 -3.31 36.93 -30.40
CA PRO A 68 -4.62 36.92 -31.01
C PRO A 68 -4.88 35.61 -31.79
N ASP A 69 -6.11 35.11 -31.65
CA ASP A 69 -6.86 34.32 -32.64
C ASP A 69 -6.59 32.81 -32.85
N VAL A 70 -6.33 32.02 -31.79
CA VAL A 70 -6.60 30.56 -31.84
C VAL A 70 -7.25 30.05 -30.55
N TYR A 71 -8.44 29.46 -30.68
CA TYR A 71 -9.21 28.83 -29.60
C TYR A 71 -8.89 27.33 -29.50
N LYS A 72 -8.66 26.78 -28.30
CA LYS A 72 -8.69 25.32 -28.08
C LYS A 72 -9.44 24.95 -26.80
N ILE A 73 -10.46 24.11 -26.97
CA ILE A 73 -11.24 23.46 -25.93
C ILE A 73 -10.52 22.18 -25.53
N PHE A 74 -10.28 21.96 -24.24
CA PHE A 74 -9.91 20.64 -23.73
C PHE A 74 -11.13 20.00 -23.06
N ASN A 75 -11.68 19.00 -23.73
CA ASN A 75 -12.45 17.95 -23.10
C ASN A 75 -12.01 16.63 -23.74
N LYS A 76 -11.76 15.58 -22.96
CA LYS A 76 -11.52 14.22 -23.48
C LYS A 76 -11.69 13.20 -22.35
N GLU A 77 -12.42 12.10 -22.44
CA GLU A 77 -13.49 11.57 -23.31
C GLU A 77 -14.12 10.45 -22.45
N SER A 78 -15.45 10.38 -22.36
CA SER A 78 -16.10 9.06 -22.34
C SER A 78 -17.34 9.12 -23.20
N SER A 79 -17.32 8.26 -24.21
CA SER A 79 -18.34 7.98 -25.19
C SER A 79 -19.50 7.26 -24.53
N TYR A 80 -20.67 7.90 -24.45
CA TYR A 80 -22.01 7.35 -24.71
C TYR A 80 -23.00 8.48 -24.43
N ILE A 81 -23.36 9.23 -25.47
CA ILE A 81 -24.48 10.17 -25.44
C ILE A 81 -25.64 9.49 -26.16
N ASN A 82 -26.59 8.97 -25.38
CA ASN A 82 -28.00 9.02 -25.70
C ASN A 82 -28.79 8.62 -24.47
N ASN A 83 -29.01 9.59 -23.59
CA ASN A 83 -30.30 9.83 -22.95
C ASN A 83 -30.21 11.17 -22.22
N SER A 84 -31.29 11.93 -22.31
CA SER A 84 -31.53 13.21 -21.65
C SER A 84 -31.10 13.18 -20.17
N PHE A 85 -30.03 13.90 -19.85
CA PHE A 85 -29.65 14.17 -18.47
C PHE A 85 -30.33 15.44 -18.01
N ASN A 86 -31.45 15.28 -17.30
CA ASN A 86 -31.81 16.18 -16.20
C ASN A 86 -30.77 15.93 -15.09
N THR A 87 -29.74 16.75 -15.03
CA THR A 87 -28.79 16.75 -13.90
C THR A 87 -29.13 17.90 -12.97
N ASP A 88 -29.53 17.52 -11.76
CA ASP A 88 -29.68 18.34 -10.58
C ASP A 88 -28.39 19.18 -10.32
N ILE A 89 -28.49 20.51 -10.27
CA ILE A 89 -27.38 21.48 -10.19
C ILE A 89 -26.70 21.53 -8.80
N ASN A 90 -27.09 20.65 -7.88
CA ASN A 90 -26.67 20.70 -6.49
C ASN A 90 -25.42 19.87 -6.16
N SER A 91 -24.27 20.10 -6.83
CA SER A 91 -22.92 19.84 -6.26
C SER A 91 -21.70 20.14 -7.18
N PRO A 92 -20.47 20.46 -6.69
CA PRO A 92 -20.11 21.46 -5.69
C PRO A 92 -18.81 22.22 -6.10
N TYR A 93 -18.86 23.53 -6.32
CA TYR A 93 -17.72 24.41 -6.04
C TYR A 93 -18.14 25.27 -4.86
N LYS A 94 -17.73 24.91 -3.65
CA LYS A 94 -18.34 25.53 -2.47
C LYS A 94 -17.71 26.85 -2.03
N LYS A 95 -16.45 27.18 -2.36
CA LYS A 95 -15.84 28.50 -2.01
C LYS A 95 -14.70 28.91 -2.95
N SER A 96 -14.53 30.23 -3.10
CA SER A 96 -13.43 30.87 -3.82
C SER A 96 -12.78 31.94 -2.93
N TYR A 97 -11.47 32.13 -3.07
CA TYR A 97 -10.65 32.96 -2.18
C TYR A 97 -9.90 34.03 -2.97
N PHE A 98 -9.94 35.27 -2.51
CA PHE A 98 -9.12 36.34 -3.06
C PHE A 98 -7.86 36.50 -2.22
N TYR A 99 -6.70 36.28 -2.84
CA TYR A 99 -5.41 36.41 -2.20
C TYR A 99 -4.45 37.17 -3.13
N LYS A 100 -3.88 38.28 -2.64
CA LYS A 100 -3.00 39.21 -3.41
C LYS A 100 -3.52 39.56 -4.81
N GLY A 101 -4.80 39.89 -4.93
CA GLY A 101 -5.42 40.29 -6.19
C GLY A 101 -5.68 39.15 -7.20
N LYS A 102 -5.39 37.90 -6.83
CA LYS A 102 -5.72 36.69 -7.61
C LYS A 102 -6.88 35.94 -6.95
N HIS A 103 -7.74 35.36 -7.77
CA HIS A 103 -8.92 34.60 -7.33
C HIS A 103 -8.65 33.10 -7.46
N TYR A 104 -8.77 32.38 -6.37
CA TYR A 104 -8.51 30.94 -6.29
C TYR A 104 -9.81 30.20 -6.09
N PHE A 105 -10.08 29.22 -6.95
CA PHE A 105 -11.24 28.35 -6.85
C PHE A 105 -10.80 27.00 -6.30
N ILE A 106 -11.34 26.60 -5.15
CA ILE A 106 -11.13 25.24 -4.66
C ILE A 106 -12.24 24.38 -5.24
N LYS A 107 -11.86 23.46 -6.14
CA LYS A 107 -12.75 22.41 -6.61
C LYS A 107 -13.00 21.46 -5.45
N SER A 108 -14.21 21.48 -4.90
CA SER A 108 -14.61 20.36 -4.06
C SER A 108 -14.94 19.21 -4.99
N ASP A 109 -14.23 18.09 -4.86
CA ASP A 109 -14.87 16.84 -5.23
C ASP A 109 -16.10 16.66 -4.33
N ASP A 110 -17.14 16.03 -4.88
CA ASP A 110 -18.41 15.74 -4.23
C ASP A 110 -18.34 15.05 -2.87
N ASN A 111 -17.17 14.53 -2.54
CA ASN A 111 -16.88 13.83 -1.30
C ASN A 111 -16.36 14.71 -0.15
N LEU A 112 -16.30 16.05 -0.29
CA LEU A 112 -15.99 16.90 0.87
C LEU A 112 -17.22 17.03 1.80
N SER A 113 -17.14 16.38 2.98
CA SER A 113 -18.24 16.38 3.96
C SER A 113 -18.57 17.76 4.52
N SER A 114 -19.72 17.82 5.19
CA SER A 114 -20.17 18.87 6.09
C SER A 114 -19.06 19.45 6.97
N GLU A 115 -18.15 18.63 7.48
CA GLU A 115 -17.15 19.08 8.45
C GLU A 115 -15.98 19.87 7.80
N ILE A 116 -15.59 19.61 6.53
CA ILE A 116 -14.57 20.45 5.85
C ILE A 116 -15.11 21.88 5.64
N LYS A 117 -16.43 22.00 5.42
CA LYS A 117 -17.07 23.33 5.36
C LYS A 117 -17.00 24.05 6.71
N ILE A 118 -16.96 23.31 7.82
CA ILE A 118 -16.84 23.83 9.20
C ILE A 118 -15.43 24.38 9.47
N ILE A 119 -14.35 23.76 8.98
CA ILE A 119 -13.01 24.40 9.05
C ILE A 119 -13.02 25.71 8.27
N LEU A 120 -13.43 25.65 7.00
CA LEU A 120 -13.41 26.82 6.11
C LEU A 120 -14.41 27.91 6.54
N SER A 121 -15.36 27.61 7.42
CA SER A 121 -16.12 28.63 8.15
C SER A 121 -15.35 29.09 9.39
N ASN A 122 -14.84 28.20 10.24
CA ASN A 122 -14.17 28.51 11.51
C ASN A 122 -12.79 29.18 11.38
N MET A 123 -12.20 29.22 10.19
CA MET A 123 -11.07 30.09 9.83
C MET A 123 -11.53 31.57 9.69
N TYR A 124 -12.38 32.03 10.61
CA TYR A 124 -13.04 33.33 10.57
C TYR A 124 -12.07 34.52 10.72
N ASP A 125 -10.83 34.29 11.17
CA ASP A 125 -9.86 35.38 11.27
C ASP A 125 -9.21 35.66 9.91
N LYS A 126 -9.70 36.72 9.27
CA LYS A 126 -9.13 37.31 8.05
C LYS A 126 -7.61 37.51 8.15
N GLN A 127 -7.12 37.78 9.38
CA GLN A 127 -5.71 37.90 9.71
C GLN A 127 -4.88 36.61 9.52
N ASP A 128 -5.47 35.42 9.55
CA ASP A 128 -4.75 34.17 9.33
C ASP A 128 -4.38 33.96 7.87
N PHE A 129 -5.24 34.39 6.94
CA PHE A 129 -5.01 34.34 5.49
C PHE A 129 -4.32 35.59 4.93
N GLU A 130 -4.65 36.79 5.43
CA GLU A 130 -4.07 38.05 4.93
C GLU A 130 -2.56 38.15 5.23
N ASN A 131 -2.10 37.49 6.29
CA ASN A 131 -0.69 37.45 6.67
C ASN A 131 0.11 36.33 5.96
N MET A 132 -0.56 35.47 5.19
CA MET A 132 0.14 34.50 4.38
C MET A 132 0.86 35.21 3.23
N ASN A 133 2.07 34.79 2.87
CA ASN A 133 2.69 35.13 1.58
C ASN A 133 2.26 34.11 0.48
N GLU A 134 2.54 34.40 -0.81
CA GLU A 134 1.99 33.64 -1.94
C GLU A 134 2.47 32.18 -1.96
N PHE A 135 3.69 31.96 -1.50
CA PHE A 135 4.25 30.63 -1.32
C PHE A 135 3.54 29.84 -0.19
N GLN A 136 3.24 30.50 0.93
CA GLN A 136 2.51 29.91 2.08
C GLN A 136 1.13 29.41 1.66
N PHE A 137 0.40 30.27 0.96
CA PHE A 137 -0.95 29.99 0.52
C PHE A 137 -0.96 28.86 -0.50
N LYS A 138 0.01 28.84 -1.43
CA LYS A 138 0.16 27.76 -2.41
C LYS A 138 0.42 26.41 -1.74
N ARG A 139 1.28 26.33 -0.73
CA ARG A 139 1.54 25.09 0.03
C ARG A 139 0.32 24.61 0.82
N PHE A 140 -0.40 25.52 1.46
CA PHE A 140 -1.66 25.20 2.15
C PHE A 140 -2.73 24.69 1.17
N ALA A 141 -2.89 25.34 0.02
CA ALA A 141 -3.82 24.94 -1.02
C ALA A 141 -3.45 23.59 -1.65
N GLU A 142 -2.17 23.36 -1.95
CA GLU A 142 -1.65 22.06 -2.42
C GLU A 142 -1.93 20.96 -1.40
N PHE A 143 -1.72 21.23 -0.11
CA PHE A 143 -1.98 20.30 0.97
C PHE A 143 -3.47 19.93 1.07
N CYS A 144 -4.36 20.93 1.11
CA CYS A 144 -5.81 20.71 1.17
C CYS A 144 -6.35 20.00 -0.08
N ASN A 145 -5.85 20.36 -1.26
CA ASN A 145 -6.26 19.79 -2.54
C ASN A 145 -5.76 18.34 -2.71
N LYS A 146 -4.56 18.03 -2.19
CA LYS A 146 -3.96 16.69 -2.32
C LYS A 146 -4.43 15.72 -1.23
N TYR A 147 -4.78 16.20 -0.03
CA TYR A 147 -4.88 15.36 1.17
C TYR A 147 -6.19 15.47 1.97
N GLY A 148 -7.21 16.17 1.46
CA GLY A 148 -8.46 16.56 2.15
C GLY A 148 -9.33 15.44 2.76
N CYS A 149 -8.87 14.81 3.85
CA CYS A 149 -9.62 13.82 4.61
C CYS A 149 -10.39 14.46 5.77
N ILE A 150 -11.69 14.21 5.79
CA ILE A 150 -12.71 14.67 6.75
C ILE A 150 -12.41 14.26 8.20
N LYS A 151 -11.69 13.16 8.41
CA LYS A 151 -11.40 12.66 9.75
C LYS A 151 -10.37 13.53 10.49
N TYR A 152 -9.58 14.34 9.77
CA TYR A 152 -8.38 15.01 10.33
C TYR A 152 -8.54 16.50 10.52
N LEU A 153 -9.79 16.95 10.58
CA LEU A 153 -10.12 18.37 10.45
C LEU A 153 -9.64 19.23 11.61
N ASN A 154 -9.67 18.71 12.82
CA ASN A 154 -9.13 19.42 13.98
C ASN A 154 -7.61 19.61 13.86
N TYR A 155 -6.88 18.62 13.33
CA TYR A 155 -5.43 18.72 13.12
C TYR A 155 -5.06 19.65 11.97
N ILE A 156 -5.86 19.65 10.89
CA ILE A 156 -5.73 20.62 9.80
C ILE A 156 -5.95 22.05 10.32
N TYR A 157 -6.97 22.27 11.16
CA TYR A 157 -7.21 23.57 11.78
C TYR A 157 -6.02 24.03 12.65
N ILE A 158 -5.49 23.15 13.51
CA ILE A 158 -4.30 23.42 14.33
C ILE A 158 -3.08 23.74 13.45
N PHE A 159 -2.90 22.99 12.34
CA PHE A 159 -1.83 23.21 11.36
C PHE A 159 -1.90 24.59 10.74
N VAL A 160 -3.07 25.03 10.28
CA VAL A 160 -3.20 26.34 9.63
C VAL A 160 -2.92 27.48 10.60
N LYS A 161 -3.41 27.38 11.83
CA LYS A 161 -3.17 28.41 12.86
C LYS A 161 -1.68 28.68 13.10
N HIS A 162 -0.83 27.67 12.94
CA HIS A 162 0.60 27.73 13.19
C HIS A 162 1.46 27.94 11.94
N ILE A 163 0.85 27.98 10.75
CA ILE A 163 1.56 28.13 9.48
C ILE A 163 2.34 29.45 9.39
N LYS A 164 1.91 30.49 10.12
CA LYS A 164 2.61 31.79 10.21
C LYS A 164 4.05 31.69 10.72
N TYR A 165 4.36 30.70 11.55
CA TYR A 165 5.71 30.51 12.09
C TYR A 165 6.67 29.83 11.12
N LEU A 166 6.15 29.01 10.19
CA LEU A 166 6.97 28.34 9.16
C LEU A 166 7.73 29.34 8.28
N LEU A 167 7.21 30.55 8.12
CA LEU A 167 7.45 31.34 6.90
C LEU A 167 8.14 32.67 7.18
N LYS A 168 8.84 32.75 8.31
CA LYS A 168 9.82 33.81 8.62
C LYS A 168 11.25 33.46 8.21
N ASP A 169 11.51 32.23 7.75
CA ASP A 169 12.83 31.78 7.30
C ASP A 169 12.66 31.03 5.97
N GLU A 170 13.34 31.48 4.92
CA GLU A 170 13.23 30.89 3.58
C GLU A 170 13.91 29.50 3.48
N ASP A 171 14.72 29.14 4.49
CA ASP A 171 15.42 27.86 4.62
C ASP A 171 14.68 26.82 5.52
N ASN A 172 13.45 27.10 5.97
CA ASN A 172 12.79 26.29 6.99
C ASN A 172 12.26 24.93 6.48
N ASN A 173 13.01 23.87 6.79
CA ASN A 173 12.52 22.50 6.84
C ASN A 173 11.36 22.35 7.88
N LEU A 174 10.40 21.46 7.63
CA LEU A 174 9.23 21.23 8.49
C LEU A 174 9.56 20.87 9.96
N TYR A 175 10.81 20.52 10.26
CA TYR A 175 11.37 20.43 11.63
C TYR A 175 11.03 21.65 12.50
N ASN A 176 10.99 22.86 11.92
CA ASN A 176 10.65 24.06 12.65
C ASN A 176 9.17 24.15 13.01
N LEU A 177 8.26 23.59 12.19
CA LEU A 177 6.82 23.55 12.50
C LEU A 177 6.52 22.68 13.72
N ILE A 178 7.16 21.51 13.81
CA ILE A 178 6.99 20.61 14.96
C ILE A 178 7.46 21.32 16.22
N SER A 179 8.60 22.02 16.16
CA SER A 179 9.09 22.83 17.28
C SER A 179 8.13 23.95 17.67
N CYS A 180 7.30 24.46 16.75
CA CYS A 180 6.26 25.44 17.06
C CYS A 180 5.10 24.80 17.83
N PHE A 181 4.68 23.59 17.46
CA PHE A 181 3.67 22.85 18.23
C PHE A 181 4.20 22.42 19.60
N GLU A 182 5.45 21.97 19.69
CA GLU A 182 6.12 21.64 20.95
C GLU A 182 6.21 22.84 21.92
N LYS A 183 6.16 24.07 21.40
CA LYS A 183 6.17 25.32 22.19
C LYS A 183 4.78 25.91 22.46
N ASP A 184 3.71 25.34 21.89
CA ASP A 184 2.35 25.81 22.16
C ASP A 184 1.82 25.19 23.45
N ASN A 185 1.77 26.00 24.50
CA ASN A 185 1.28 25.61 25.82
C ASN A 185 -0.20 25.15 25.84
N LYS A 186 -0.94 25.29 24.73
CA LYS A 186 -2.33 24.82 24.60
C LYS A 186 -2.44 23.39 24.08
N LEU A 187 -1.38 22.83 23.52
CA LEU A 187 -1.36 21.47 23.01
C LEU A 187 -0.84 20.52 24.10
N SER A 188 -1.54 19.41 24.30
CA SER A 188 -1.02 18.33 25.13
C SER A 188 0.11 17.59 24.40
N GLU A 189 0.92 16.85 25.15
CA GLU A 189 1.93 15.95 24.58
C GLU A 189 1.30 14.97 23.58
N ARG A 190 0.07 14.50 23.87
CA ARG A 190 -0.70 13.64 22.97
C ARG A 190 -1.11 14.33 21.69
N ASP A 191 -1.54 15.59 21.75
CA ASP A 191 -1.86 16.36 20.54
C ASP A 191 -0.64 16.52 19.64
N ILE A 192 0.52 16.84 20.23
CA ILE A 192 1.79 16.99 19.50
C ILE A 192 2.21 15.67 18.85
N ALA A 193 2.10 14.55 19.56
CA ALA A 193 2.41 13.23 19.03
C ALA A 193 1.50 12.84 17.87
N ILE A 194 0.20 13.10 17.99
CA ILE A 194 -0.78 12.82 16.94
C ILE A 194 -0.50 13.69 15.69
N ILE A 195 -0.24 14.98 15.87
CA ILE A 195 0.12 15.89 14.77
C ILE A 195 1.41 15.40 14.09
N SER A 196 2.39 14.94 14.86
CA SER A 196 3.65 14.41 14.33
C SER A 196 3.43 13.19 13.44
N VAL A 197 2.60 12.24 13.88
CA VAL A 197 2.19 11.07 13.08
C VAL A 197 1.49 11.50 11.80
N PHE A 198 0.55 12.44 11.89
CA PHE A 198 -0.18 12.94 10.73
C PHE A 198 0.75 13.58 9.70
N LEU A 199 1.63 14.49 10.14
CA LEU A 199 2.59 15.14 9.25
C LEU A 199 3.53 14.13 8.59
N TYR A 200 4.02 13.15 9.34
CA TYR A 200 4.83 12.06 8.79
C TYR A 200 4.10 11.25 7.73
N SER A 201 2.82 10.92 7.97
CA SER A 201 2.02 10.12 7.04
C SER A 201 1.76 10.80 5.69
N ILE A 202 1.83 12.14 5.65
CA ILE A 202 1.52 12.94 4.46
C ILE A 202 2.74 13.07 3.55
N GLU A 203 3.91 13.33 4.13
CA GLU A 203 5.16 13.36 3.37
C GLU A 203 6.28 12.90 4.28
N THR A 204 6.92 11.81 3.90
CA THR A 204 7.88 11.10 4.74
C THR A 204 9.17 11.88 4.98
N LYS A 205 9.48 12.86 4.12
CA LYS A 205 10.59 13.81 4.33
C LYS A 205 10.29 14.87 5.40
N LEU A 206 9.03 15.00 5.81
CA LEU A 206 8.59 16.05 6.74
C LEU A 206 8.97 15.78 8.19
N TYR A 207 9.22 14.54 8.56
CA TYR A 207 9.44 14.17 9.95
C TYR A 207 10.54 13.12 10.08
N ASN A 208 11.36 13.26 11.13
CA ASN A 208 12.40 12.29 11.40
C ASN A 208 11.79 10.93 11.74
N LEU A 209 12.05 9.93 10.91
CA LEU A 209 11.59 8.57 11.13
C LEU A 209 11.99 8.04 12.53
N ASP A 210 13.18 8.39 13.04
CA ASP A 210 13.61 8.01 14.39
C ASP A 210 12.73 8.63 15.48
N LYS A 211 12.27 9.87 15.29
CA LYS A 211 11.33 10.50 16.23
C LYS A 211 9.96 9.81 16.18
N ILE A 212 9.49 9.35 15.02
CA ILE A 212 8.23 8.57 14.95
C ILE A 212 8.37 7.25 15.71
N TYR A 213 9.51 6.57 15.60
CA TYR A 213 9.75 5.38 16.42
C TYR A 213 9.73 5.71 17.92
N THR A 214 10.40 6.78 18.34
CA THR A 214 10.39 7.22 19.74
C THR A 214 8.97 7.55 20.23
N LEU A 215 8.19 8.29 19.44
CA LEU A 215 6.79 8.60 19.76
C LEU A 215 5.93 7.33 19.82
N ALA A 216 6.08 6.42 18.87
CA ALA A 216 5.38 5.14 18.88
C ALA A 216 5.74 4.29 20.12
N MET A 217 6.95 4.45 20.68
CA MET A 217 7.37 3.77 21.90
C MET A 217 6.94 4.49 23.20
N SER A 218 6.50 5.75 23.16
CA SER A 218 6.09 6.46 24.38
C SER A 218 4.73 6.01 24.91
N ASP A 219 4.42 6.37 26.16
CA ASP A 219 3.14 6.03 26.82
C ASP A 219 1.96 6.89 26.31
N VAL A 220 2.23 7.81 25.40
CA VAL A 220 1.22 8.68 24.77
C VAL A 220 0.22 7.88 23.95
N PHE A 221 0.68 6.78 23.33
CA PHE A 221 -0.16 5.91 22.51
C PHE A 221 -0.51 4.62 23.26
N ASN A 222 -1.77 4.20 23.16
CA ASN A 222 -2.19 2.91 23.71
C ASN A 222 -1.72 1.73 22.83
N LEU A 223 -1.89 0.51 23.32
CA LEU A 223 -1.51 -0.72 22.62
C LEU A 223 -2.00 -0.78 21.16
N TYR A 224 -3.26 -0.43 20.91
CA TYR A 224 -3.90 -0.51 19.60
C TYR A 224 -3.34 0.53 18.63
N GLU A 225 -3.11 1.74 19.13
CA GLU A 225 -2.46 2.84 18.41
C GLU A 225 -1.03 2.49 18.02
N LYS A 226 -0.25 1.94 18.96
CA LYS A 226 1.12 1.47 18.72
C LYS A 226 1.15 0.37 17.65
N LYS A 227 0.25 -0.61 17.75
CA LYS A 227 0.15 -1.70 16.77
C LYS A 227 -0.28 -1.20 15.38
N PHE A 228 -1.19 -0.23 15.31
CA PHE A 228 -1.53 0.44 14.06
C PHE A 228 -0.32 1.15 13.44
N LEU A 229 0.37 1.99 14.21
CA LEU A 229 1.57 2.70 13.75
C LEU A 229 2.66 1.75 13.31
N TYR A 230 2.87 0.65 14.05
CA TYR A 230 3.80 -0.41 13.68
C TYR A 230 3.51 -0.93 12.27
N TRP A 231 2.27 -1.28 11.95
CA TRP A 231 1.92 -1.78 10.62
C TRP A 231 2.04 -0.73 9.51
N GLN A 232 1.79 0.55 9.81
CA GLN A 232 2.04 1.62 8.84
C GLN A 232 3.55 1.77 8.55
N LEU A 233 4.39 1.65 9.57
CA LEU A 233 5.85 1.69 9.43
C LEU A 233 6.39 0.46 8.68
N VAL A 234 5.83 -0.73 8.91
CA VAL A 234 6.15 -1.95 8.14
C VAL A 234 5.78 -1.78 6.66
N ALA A 235 4.58 -1.28 6.37
CA ALA A 235 4.16 -1.03 4.99
C ALA A 235 5.08 -0.01 4.28
N ARG A 236 5.54 1.01 5.02
CA ARG A 236 6.51 1.98 4.51
C ARG A 236 7.86 1.33 4.23
N TYR A 237 8.40 0.58 5.17
CA TYR A 237 9.66 -0.14 5.00
C TYR A 237 9.64 -1.04 3.75
N PHE A 238 8.52 -1.73 3.50
CA PHE A 238 8.39 -2.60 2.34
C PHE A 238 8.31 -1.86 0.99
N SER A 239 7.94 -0.59 0.99
CA SER A 239 7.77 0.23 -0.22
C SER A 239 8.90 1.23 -0.47
N ASP A 240 9.72 1.53 0.53
CA ASP A 240 10.82 2.50 0.44
C ASP A 240 12.18 1.83 0.60
N PHE A 241 12.75 1.43 -0.54
CA PHE A 241 14.04 0.75 -0.61
C PHE A 241 15.25 1.67 -0.29
N SER A 242 15.02 2.97 -0.05
CA SER A 242 16.08 3.89 0.36
C SER A 242 16.40 3.81 1.86
N LEU A 243 15.53 3.17 2.64
CA LEU A 243 15.71 3.05 4.08
C LEU A 243 16.84 2.08 4.45
N GLU A 244 17.63 2.46 5.44
CA GLU A 244 18.73 1.63 5.95
C GLU A 244 18.18 0.39 6.68
N TYR A 245 18.39 -0.78 6.09
CA TYR A 245 17.88 -2.06 6.56
C TYR A 245 18.09 -2.29 8.07
N TYR A 246 19.33 -2.24 8.55
CA TYR A 246 19.65 -2.62 9.93
C TYR A 246 19.02 -1.69 10.95
N LYS A 247 19.12 -0.38 10.70
CA LYS A 247 18.55 0.65 11.57
C LYS A 247 17.02 0.55 11.61
N THR A 248 16.38 0.44 10.44
CA THR A 248 14.92 0.34 10.35
C THR A 248 14.40 -0.95 10.99
N PHE A 249 15.05 -2.09 10.73
CA PHE A 249 14.68 -3.37 11.34
C PHE A 249 14.82 -3.33 12.87
N ALA A 250 15.92 -2.80 13.39
CA ALA A 250 16.14 -2.68 14.83
C ALA A 250 15.09 -1.80 15.52
N ASN A 251 14.69 -0.68 14.89
CA ASN A 251 13.65 0.20 15.42
C ASN A 251 12.27 -0.46 15.40
N LEU A 252 11.90 -1.13 14.29
CA LEU A 252 10.67 -1.91 14.21
C LEU A 252 10.64 -3.01 15.27
N LYS A 253 11.77 -3.66 15.52
CA LYS A 253 11.88 -4.71 16.53
C LYS A 253 11.68 -4.19 17.95
N LYS A 254 12.27 -3.05 18.30
CA LYS A 254 12.05 -2.40 19.61
C LYS A 254 10.58 -2.03 19.82
N LEU A 255 9.97 -1.40 18.81
CA LEU A 255 8.55 -1.07 18.86
C LEU A 255 7.68 -2.33 19.01
N TYR A 256 7.98 -3.38 18.25
CA TYR A 256 7.27 -4.65 18.33
C TYR A 256 7.41 -5.30 19.72
N SER A 257 8.60 -5.27 20.32
CA SER A 257 8.82 -5.77 21.67
C SER A 257 8.02 -4.99 22.72
N ASN A 258 7.94 -3.67 22.62
CA ASN A 258 7.09 -2.86 23.50
C ASN A 258 5.59 -3.18 23.35
N ILE A 259 5.12 -3.39 22.11
CA ILE A 259 3.74 -3.82 21.84
C ILE A 259 3.47 -5.20 22.45
N TYR A 260 4.42 -6.13 22.33
CA TYR A 260 4.30 -7.47 22.91
C TYR A 260 4.19 -7.42 24.44
N GLU A 261 5.03 -6.65 25.12
CA GLU A 261 5.00 -6.55 26.60
C GLU A 261 3.63 -6.03 27.09
N LEU A 262 3.10 -4.98 26.45
CA LEU A 262 1.76 -4.46 26.74
C LEU A 262 0.66 -5.48 26.44
N ALA A 263 0.81 -6.26 25.36
CA ALA A 263 -0.15 -7.31 25.02
C ALA A 263 -0.10 -8.49 25.99
N GLU A 264 1.09 -8.83 26.51
CA GLU A 264 1.26 -9.86 27.52
C GLU A 264 0.58 -9.47 28.83
N GLU A 265 0.81 -8.24 29.31
CA GLU A 265 0.12 -7.74 30.50
C GLU A 265 -1.40 -7.76 30.34
N ARG A 266 -1.89 -7.49 29.12
CA ARG A 266 -3.34 -7.40 28.85
C ARG A 266 -4.01 -8.75 28.61
N PHE A 267 -3.37 -9.65 27.87
CA PHE A 267 -3.99 -10.88 27.35
C PHE A 267 -3.32 -12.16 27.85
N GLY A 268 -2.15 -12.09 28.49
CA GLY A 268 -1.34 -13.26 28.81
C GLY A 268 -2.07 -14.30 29.66
N CYS A 269 -2.94 -13.87 30.58
CA CYS A 269 -3.73 -14.75 31.44
C CYS A 269 -4.77 -15.60 30.67
N LEU A 270 -5.21 -15.15 29.49
CA LEU A 270 -6.15 -15.89 28.66
C LEU A 270 -5.57 -17.20 28.14
N PHE A 271 -4.25 -17.28 28.01
CA PHE A 271 -3.54 -18.44 27.45
C PHE A 271 -3.26 -19.54 28.48
N ASN A 272 -3.58 -19.34 29.75
CA ASN A 272 -3.44 -20.34 30.81
C ASN A 272 -4.03 -21.73 30.48
N PRO A 273 -5.15 -21.87 29.74
CA PRO A 273 -5.66 -23.18 29.33
C PRO A 273 -4.71 -23.97 28.41
N ILE A 274 -3.84 -23.29 27.64
CA ILE A 274 -2.89 -23.93 26.73
C ILE A 274 -1.76 -24.62 27.49
N ASP A 275 -1.37 -24.11 28.66
CA ASP A 275 -0.31 -24.69 29.50
C ASP A 275 -0.61 -26.14 29.91
N LYS A 276 -1.90 -26.47 30.04
CA LYS A 276 -2.38 -27.80 30.48
C LYS A 276 -2.83 -28.68 29.31
N LEU A 277 -2.51 -28.28 28.08
CA LEU A 277 -3.01 -28.92 26.88
C LEU A 277 -2.39 -30.31 26.68
N LYS A 278 -3.24 -31.34 26.63
CA LYS A 278 -2.86 -32.65 26.08
C LYS A 278 -2.97 -32.60 24.55
N TYR A 279 -1.89 -32.21 23.90
CA TYR A 279 -1.84 -32.06 22.44
C TYR A 279 -2.09 -33.37 21.69
N LYS A 280 -2.57 -33.25 20.45
CA LYS A 280 -2.76 -34.35 19.51
C LYS A 280 -1.61 -34.39 18.51
N LYS A 281 -0.88 -35.50 18.47
CA LYS A 281 0.33 -35.69 17.66
C LYS A 281 0.12 -35.53 16.15
N ASN A 282 -1.13 -35.64 15.67
CA ASN A 282 -1.52 -35.52 14.26
C ASN A 282 -2.27 -34.20 13.96
N ARG A 283 -2.16 -33.18 14.81
CA ARG A 283 -2.79 -31.87 14.58
C ARG A 283 -1.76 -30.75 14.56
N ILE A 284 -1.90 -29.86 13.58
CA ILE A 284 -1.08 -28.65 13.48
C ILE A 284 -1.95 -27.41 13.29
N LEU A 285 -1.53 -26.31 13.89
CA LEU A 285 -2.14 -25.01 13.73
C LEU A 285 -1.33 -24.17 12.75
N ILE A 286 -1.96 -23.60 11.73
CA ILE A 286 -1.35 -22.57 10.88
C ILE A 286 -1.89 -21.22 11.32
N ILE A 287 -1.01 -20.30 11.69
CA ILE A 287 -1.38 -18.94 12.09
C ILE A 287 -0.96 -17.97 10.98
N THR A 288 -1.80 -17.01 10.64
CA THR A 288 -1.41 -15.91 9.76
C THR A 288 -2.03 -14.59 10.23
N THR A 289 -1.42 -13.46 9.85
CA THR A 289 -1.91 -12.12 10.19
C THR A 289 -2.77 -11.49 9.10
N GLN A 290 -2.81 -12.11 7.90
CA GLN A 290 -3.48 -11.58 6.73
C GLN A 290 -4.20 -12.68 5.93
N PHE A 291 -5.47 -12.45 5.56
CA PHE A 291 -6.25 -13.38 4.75
C PHE A 291 -7.17 -12.64 3.78
N LEU A 292 -6.73 -12.45 2.53
CA LEU A 292 -7.42 -11.58 1.55
C LEU A 292 -8.09 -12.36 0.43
N SER A 293 -7.31 -13.00 -0.43
CA SER A 293 -7.80 -13.84 -1.52
C SER A 293 -6.77 -14.91 -1.82
N PHE A 294 -7.14 -15.96 -2.53
CA PHE A 294 -6.19 -17.02 -2.90
C PHE A 294 -5.13 -16.56 -3.90
N LYS A 295 -5.27 -15.36 -4.48
CA LYS A 295 -4.25 -14.70 -5.31
C LYS A 295 -3.27 -13.86 -4.47
N HIS A 296 -3.61 -13.52 -3.23
CA HIS A 296 -2.72 -12.77 -2.34
C HIS A 296 -1.61 -13.68 -1.82
N ALA A 297 -0.35 -13.32 -2.06
CA ALA A 297 0.80 -14.20 -1.82
C ALA A 297 0.92 -14.74 -0.39
N PRO A 298 0.85 -13.93 0.69
CA PRO A 298 0.81 -14.43 2.06
C PRO A 298 -0.33 -15.42 2.34
N THR A 299 -1.55 -15.09 1.89
CA THR A 299 -2.73 -15.96 2.05
C THR A 299 -2.54 -17.28 1.32
N ARG A 300 -2.03 -17.22 0.09
CA ARG A 300 -1.73 -18.39 -0.72
C ARG A 300 -0.70 -19.30 -0.05
N ARG A 301 0.35 -18.72 0.54
CA ARG A 301 1.38 -19.49 1.26
C ARG A 301 0.82 -20.25 2.45
N ALA A 302 -0.04 -19.63 3.27
CA ALA A 302 -0.68 -20.33 4.39
C ALA A 302 -1.55 -21.51 3.93
N ILE A 303 -2.29 -21.32 2.84
CA ILE A 303 -3.09 -22.37 2.20
C ILE A 303 -2.21 -23.49 1.63
N ASP A 304 -1.13 -23.14 0.95
CA ASP A 304 -0.20 -24.12 0.37
C ASP A 304 0.44 -24.99 1.48
N TYR A 305 0.85 -24.40 2.59
CA TYR A 305 1.29 -25.19 3.74
C TYR A 305 0.19 -26.14 4.22
N ALA A 306 -1.04 -25.65 4.39
CA ALA A 306 -2.15 -26.48 4.86
C ALA A 306 -2.37 -27.71 3.96
N ILE A 307 -2.47 -27.50 2.63
CA ILE A 307 -2.61 -28.58 1.65
C ILE A 307 -1.45 -29.57 1.78
N ASN A 308 -0.21 -29.09 1.76
CA ASN A 308 0.95 -29.99 1.75
C ASN A 308 1.11 -30.79 3.04
N PHE A 309 0.75 -30.23 4.20
CA PHE A 309 0.75 -30.96 5.46
C PHE A 309 -0.34 -32.05 5.49
N MET A 310 -1.50 -31.79 4.87
CA MET A 310 -2.55 -32.81 4.71
C MET A 310 -2.09 -33.91 3.75
N ASP A 311 -1.65 -33.56 2.54
CA ASP A 311 -1.35 -34.51 1.46
C ASP A 311 -0.13 -35.37 1.72
N TYR A 312 0.96 -34.77 2.22
CA TYR A 312 2.24 -35.47 2.33
C TYR A 312 2.52 -36.04 3.71
N LEU A 313 1.82 -35.56 4.74
CA LEU A 313 2.08 -35.93 6.13
C LEU A 313 0.82 -36.40 6.89
N GLY A 314 -0.38 -36.27 6.31
CA GLY A 314 -1.63 -36.79 6.89
C GLY A 314 -2.10 -36.02 8.13
N TYR A 315 -1.69 -34.76 8.29
CA TYR A 315 -2.11 -33.94 9.43
C TYR A 315 -3.55 -33.46 9.30
N GLU A 316 -4.26 -33.38 10.43
CA GLU A 316 -5.44 -32.53 10.56
C GLU A 316 -4.97 -31.08 10.79
N VAL A 317 -5.39 -30.16 9.94
CA VAL A 317 -4.93 -28.76 9.94
C VAL A 317 -6.05 -27.80 10.30
N MET A 318 -5.74 -26.83 11.16
CA MET A 318 -6.56 -25.64 11.40
C MET A 318 -5.82 -24.40 10.96
N ILE A 319 -6.49 -23.46 10.28
CA ILE A 319 -5.96 -22.14 9.96
C ILE A 319 -6.62 -21.09 10.87
N LEU A 320 -5.80 -20.33 11.58
CA LEU A 320 -6.20 -19.16 12.36
C LEU A 320 -5.64 -17.89 11.70
N ASN A 321 -6.52 -17.06 11.14
CA ASN A 321 -6.16 -15.70 10.77
C ASN A 321 -6.42 -14.75 11.95
N THR A 322 -5.38 -14.20 12.54
CA THR A 322 -5.49 -13.28 13.69
C THR A 322 -5.91 -11.87 13.27
N SER A 323 -5.84 -11.57 11.97
CA SER A 323 -6.10 -10.23 11.43
C SER A 323 -5.27 -9.14 12.11
N ASP A 324 -4.11 -9.48 12.70
CA ASP A 324 -3.27 -8.54 13.47
C ASP A 324 -2.85 -7.31 12.67
N ALA A 325 -2.79 -7.42 11.33
CA ALA A 325 -2.47 -6.31 10.45
C ALA A 325 -3.64 -5.32 10.23
N ARG A 326 -4.89 -5.74 10.49
CA ARG A 326 -6.07 -4.87 10.39
C ARG A 326 -6.39 -4.25 11.75
N MET A 327 -5.79 -3.10 12.04
CA MET A 327 -6.18 -2.27 13.17
C MET A 327 -6.73 -0.94 12.66
N ILE A 328 -8.00 -0.66 12.93
CA ILE A 328 -8.58 0.66 12.70
C ILE A 328 -8.37 1.43 13.99
N THR A 329 -7.76 2.61 13.92
CA THR A 329 -7.64 3.50 15.08
C THR A 329 -8.14 4.90 14.72
N GLU A 330 -8.35 5.73 15.73
CA GLU A 330 -8.65 7.15 15.52
C GLU A 330 -7.42 7.95 15.11
N LEU A 331 -6.22 7.34 15.13
CA LEU A 331 -4.99 8.03 14.76
C LEU A 331 -5.06 8.56 13.32
N PRO A 332 -4.71 9.83 13.12
CA PRO A 332 -4.69 10.42 11.82
C PRO A 332 -3.47 9.99 11.02
N TYR A 333 -3.66 8.97 10.19
CA TYR A 333 -2.66 8.51 9.24
C TYR A 333 -3.23 8.65 7.82
N TYR A 334 -2.58 9.47 7.01
CA TYR A 334 -2.96 9.65 5.61
C TYR A 334 -2.62 8.41 4.78
N MET A 335 -3.56 7.99 3.92
CA MET A 335 -3.46 6.78 3.09
C MET A 335 -3.00 5.56 3.89
N SER A 336 -3.62 5.34 5.06
CA SER A 336 -3.39 4.14 5.85
C SER A 336 -3.57 2.88 4.99
N SER A 337 -2.66 1.94 5.18
CA SER A 337 -2.86 0.58 4.69
C SER A 337 -3.95 -0.06 5.54
N GLU A 338 -5.16 -0.21 5.00
CA GLU A 338 -6.37 -0.55 5.76
C GLU A 338 -6.87 -1.99 5.55
N ILE A 339 -6.42 -2.68 4.49
CA ILE A 339 -7.02 -3.95 4.08
C ILE A 339 -5.97 -5.06 4.13
N TYR A 340 -6.01 -5.81 5.24
CA TYR A 340 -5.16 -6.98 5.46
C TYR A 340 -5.96 -8.28 5.66
N CYS A 341 -7.28 -8.20 5.82
CA CYS A 341 -8.18 -9.35 5.77
C CYS A 341 -9.50 -9.01 5.07
N SER A 342 -10.08 -10.00 4.38
CA SER A 342 -11.35 -9.88 3.68
C SER A 342 -12.51 -10.27 4.60
N SER A 343 -13.56 -9.45 4.64
CA SER A 343 -14.77 -9.71 5.43
C SER A 343 -15.53 -10.96 4.98
N ASN A 344 -15.26 -11.46 3.77
CA ASN A 344 -15.88 -12.66 3.23
C ASN A 344 -15.60 -13.92 4.07
N TYR A 345 -14.56 -13.92 4.89
CA TYR A 345 -14.17 -15.07 5.71
C TYR A 345 -14.51 -14.93 7.21
N ASN A 346 -15.16 -13.83 7.61
CA ASN A 346 -15.46 -13.54 9.01
C ASN A 346 -16.25 -14.69 9.68
N ASN A 347 -17.34 -15.13 9.05
CA ASN A 347 -18.23 -16.15 9.63
C ASN A 347 -17.90 -17.59 9.18
N ALA A 348 -16.69 -17.85 8.69
CA ALA A 348 -16.33 -19.17 8.20
C ALA A 348 -15.71 -20.02 9.32
N ASP A 349 -16.36 -21.12 9.70
CA ASP A 349 -15.79 -22.14 10.61
C ASP A 349 -15.00 -23.22 9.86
N ILE A 350 -15.32 -23.39 8.56
CA ILE A 350 -14.64 -24.30 7.64
C ILE A 350 -14.27 -23.51 6.38
N LEU A 351 -13.00 -23.56 6.00
CA LEU A 351 -12.53 -23.02 4.75
C LEU A 351 -12.42 -24.16 3.73
N ARG A 352 -13.26 -24.11 2.69
CA ARG A 352 -13.10 -24.95 1.50
C ARG A 352 -12.04 -24.33 0.60
N ILE A 353 -10.93 -25.03 0.41
CA ILE A 353 -9.79 -24.56 -0.38
C ILE A 353 -9.96 -24.98 -1.85
N ASP A 354 -10.38 -26.21 -2.07
CA ASP A 354 -10.75 -26.75 -3.39
C ASP A 354 -11.77 -27.91 -3.22
N ASP A 355 -11.85 -28.81 -4.20
CA ASP A 355 -12.79 -29.94 -4.18
C ASP A 355 -12.34 -31.08 -3.25
N GLU A 356 -11.05 -31.16 -2.93
CA GLU A 356 -10.44 -32.24 -2.13
C GLU A 356 -10.05 -31.76 -0.74
N HIS A 357 -9.84 -30.45 -0.56
CA HIS A 357 -9.29 -29.88 0.68
C HIS A 357 -10.26 -28.94 1.39
N CYS A 358 -10.51 -29.25 2.66
CA CYS A 358 -11.17 -28.34 3.61
C CYS A 358 -10.40 -28.34 4.94
N VAL A 359 -10.37 -27.18 5.60
CA VAL A 359 -9.72 -27.02 6.90
C VAL A 359 -10.64 -26.32 7.89
N LYS A 360 -10.48 -26.61 9.18
CA LYS A 360 -11.04 -25.76 10.24
C LYS A 360 -10.45 -24.38 10.09
N PHE A 361 -11.30 -23.36 10.12
CA PHE A 361 -10.89 -21.99 9.90
C PHE A 361 -11.46 -21.10 10.99
N LEU A 362 -10.64 -20.16 11.45
CA LEU A 362 -11.06 -19.11 12.34
C LEU A 362 -10.40 -17.82 11.87
N GLN A 363 -11.20 -16.81 11.53
CA GLN A 363 -10.73 -15.45 11.37
C GLN A 363 -11.16 -14.63 12.58
N LEU A 364 -10.21 -13.92 13.18
CA LEU A 364 -10.54 -12.90 14.17
C LEU A 364 -11.01 -11.66 13.43
N TYR A 365 -12.19 -11.19 13.79
CA TYR A 365 -12.77 -9.96 13.29
C TYR A 365 -13.69 -9.38 14.36
N GLY A 366 -13.39 -8.17 14.78
CA GLY A 366 -14.35 -7.31 15.46
C GLY A 366 -15.06 -6.46 14.42
N ASP A 367 -16.30 -6.09 14.73
CA ASP A 367 -16.92 -4.92 14.13
C ASP A 367 -16.16 -3.67 14.63
N TYR A 368 -15.02 -3.38 13.99
CA TYR A 368 -14.07 -2.35 14.42
C TYR A 368 -14.42 -0.96 13.86
N SER A 369 -15.71 -0.64 13.72
CA SER A 369 -16.13 0.74 13.43
C SER A 369 -15.71 1.71 14.55
N SER A 370 -15.41 1.18 15.74
CA SER A 370 -14.72 1.85 16.85
C SER A 370 -13.73 0.88 17.50
N VAL A 371 -12.64 1.39 18.09
CA VAL A 371 -11.70 0.56 18.88
C VAL A 371 -12.39 0.18 20.19
N ASP A 372 -13.24 -0.85 20.15
CA ASP A 372 -13.76 -1.45 21.38
C ASP A 372 -12.83 -2.57 21.85
N GLU A 373 -12.02 -2.23 22.85
CA GLU A 373 -11.12 -3.14 23.53
C GLU A 373 -11.81 -4.43 24.01
N LYS A 374 -13.07 -4.36 24.43
CA LYS A 374 -13.81 -5.55 24.89
C LYS A 374 -13.99 -6.57 23.78
N ASN A 375 -14.27 -6.10 22.56
CA ASN A 375 -14.43 -6.97 21.39
C ASN A 375 -13.10 -7.65 21.04
N TYR A 376 -11.98 -6.92 21.09
CA TYR A 376 -10.67 -7.52 20.82
C TYR A 376 -10.29 -8.57 21.88
N PHE A 377 -10.52 -8.28 23.16
CA PHE A 377 -10.28 -9.25 24.24
C PHE A 377 -11.10 -10.53 24.05
N SER A 378 -12.40 -10.40 23.73
CA SER A 378 -13.29 -11.55 23.46
C SER A 378 -12.82 -12.37 22.25
N GLU A 379 -12.33 -11.74 21.19
CA GLU A 379 -11.81 -12.45 20.02
C GLU A 379 -10.53 -13.24 20.34
N ILE A 380 -9.64 -12.68 21.17
CA ILE A 380 -8.45 -13.41 21.65
C ILE A 380 -8.88 -14.58 22.54
N GLU A 381 -9.82 -14.39 23.46
CA GLU A 381 -10.36 -15.47 24.31
C GLU A 381 -10.98 -16.59 23.46
N ARG A 382 -11.79 -16.23 22.45
CA ARG A 382 -12.38 -17.17 21.49
C ARG A 382 -11.29 -17.95 20.73
N ALA A 383 -10.24 -17.27 20.27
CA ALA A 383 -9.12 -17.89 19.59
C ALA A 383 -8.40 -18.90 20.49
N VAL A 384 -8.10 -18.52 21.74
CA VAL A 384 -7.45 -19.43 22.71
C VAL A 384 -8.31 -20.65 22.98
N LYS A 385 -9.62 -20.48 23.15
CA LYS A 385 -10.55 -21.60 23.35
C LYS A 385 -10.54 -22.56 22.16
N VAL A 386 -10.68 -22.05 20.94
CA VAL A 386 -10.69 -22.87 19.72
C VAL A 386 -9.35 -23.60 19.53
N VAL A 387 -8.22 -22.95 19.81
CA VAL A 387 -6.90 -23.60 19.80
C VAL A 387 -6.79 -24.67 20.88
N SER A 388 -7.32 -24.42 22.08
CA SER A 388 -7.33 -25.39 23.18
C SER A 388 -8.17 -26.63 22.83
N ASP A 389 -9.35 -26.43 22.25
CA ASP A 389 -10.25 -27.52 21.82
C ASP A 389 -9.66 -28.31 20.65
N PHE A 390 -8.94 -27.63 19.75
CA PHE A 390 -8.25 -28.28 18.64
C PHE A 390 -7.04 -29.09 19.12
N ALA A 391 -6.33 -28.60 20.14
CA ALA A 391 -5.16 -29.22 20.75
C ALA A 391 -4.02 -29.58 19.77
N PRO A 392 -3.45 -28.60 19.05
CA PRO A 392 -2.37 -28.84 18.10
C PRO A 392 -1.05 -29.22 18.80
N MET A 393 -0.24 -30.07 18.17
CA MET A 393 1.11 -30.42 18.63
C MET A 393 2.09 -29.24 18.53
N TYR A 394 1.95 -28.43 17.48
CA TYR A 394 2.68 -27.18 17.31
C TYR A 394 1.90 -26.23 16.41
N ALA A 395 2.29 -24.95 16.42
CA ALA A 395 1.81 -23.97 15.46
C ALA A 395 2.91 -23.57 14.48
N LEU A 396 2.54 -23.42 13.20
CA LEU A 396 3.35 -22.79 12.16
C LEU A 396 2.74 -21.42 11.85
N GLN A 397 3.40 -20.35 12.30
CA GLN A 397 3.04 -19.00 11.87
C GLN A 397 3.61 -18.74 10.48
N VAL A 398 2.72 -18.51 9.51
CA VAL A 398 3.07 -18.10 8.15
C VAL A 398 2.93 -16.59 8.04
N GLY A 399 4.07 -15.93 7.85
CA GLY A 399 4.25 -14.49 7.98
C GLY A 399 5.11 -14.15 9.20
N ALA A 400 4.98 -12.92 9.68
CA ALA A 400 5.69 -12.42 10.85
C ALA A 400 4.79 -11.45 11.63
N SER A 401 5.28 -10.94 12.76
CA SER A 401 4.65 -9.87 13.55
C SER A 401 3.25 -10.22 14.05
N CYS A 402 3.09 -11.39 14.68
CA CYS A 402 1.81 -11.85 15.19
C CYS A 402 1.81 -11.95 16.72
N ILE A 403 1.12 -11.03 17.37
CA ILE A 403 1.07 -10.94 18.84
C ILE A 403 0.44 -12.19 19.43
N PHE A 404 -0.63 -12.71 18.84
CA PHE A 404 -1.24 -13.95 19.30
C PHE A 404 -0.28 -15.14 19.22
N ALA A 405 0.49 -15.27 18.13
CA ALA A 405 1.45 -16.34 17.96
C ALA A 405 2.61 -16.24 18.98
N ASP A 406 3.10 -15.03 19.24
CA ASP A 406 4.16 -14.80 20.22
C ASP A 406 3.71 -15.01 21.68
N LEU A 407 2.45 -14.72 22.01
CA LEU A 407 1.86 -15.06 23.30
C LEU A 407 1.67 -16.58 23.42
N LEU A 408 1.18 -17.23 22.36
CA LEU A 408 1.02 -18.68 22.30
C LEU A 408 2.36 -19.43 22.47
N ALA A 409 3.44 -18.87 21.93
CA ALA A 409 4.79 -19.43 21.96
C ALA A 409 5.39 -19.56 23.37
N LYS A 410 4.75 -18.96 24.39
CA LYS A 410 5.10 -19.18 25.81
C LYS A 410 4.65 -20.55 26.32
N TYR A 411 3.55 -21.07 25.78
CA TYR A 411 2.85 -22.24 26.32
C TYR A 411 2.97 -23.47 25.42
N MET A 412 3.16 -23.28 24.12
CA MET A 412 3.36 -24.39 23.18
C MET A 412 4.37 -24.02 22.10
N PRO A 413 4.90 -24.98 21.34
CA PRO A 413 5.84 -24.66 20.29
C PRO A 413 5.18 -23.93 19.13
N VAL A 414 5.78 -22.79 18.76
CA VAL A 414 5.40 -21.98 17.61
C VAL A 414 6.65 -21.73 16.78
N ALA A 415 6.61 -22.19 15.53
CA ALA A 415 7.64 -21.92 14.54
C ALA A 415 7.14 -20.84 13.57
N THR A 416 7.97 -19.85 13.27
CA THR A 416 7.58 -18.69 12.46
C THR A 416 8.36 -18.63 11.17
N ILE A 417 7.66 -18.78 10.05
CA ILE A 417 8.23 -18.67 8.69
C ILE A 417 7.73 -17.38 8.02
N PRO A 418 8.61 -16.41 7.74
CA PRO A 418 8.22 -15.17 7.09
C PRO A 418 7.78 -15.39 5.64
N CYS A 419 7.07 -14.41 5.09
CA CYS A 419 6.71 -14.39 3.67
C CYS A 419 7.84 -13.86 2.77
N SER A 420 8.90 -13.28 3.36
CA SER A 420 10.14 -12.84 2.71
C SER A 420 11.32 -13.74 3.10
N PHE A 421 12.52 -13.42 2.62
CA PHE A 421 13.78 -14.10 2.98
C PHE A 421 14.54 -13.46 4.17
N ASP A 422 13.99 -12.41 4.77
CA ASP A 422 14.53 -11.81 5.99
C ASP A 422 14.19 -12.62 7.23
N ALA A 423 14.94 -12.45 8.31
CA ALA A 423 14.58 -13.03 9.60
C ALA A 423 13.19 -12.54 10.04
N PRO A 424 12.33 -13.43 10.60
CA PRO A 424 10.98 -13.03 10.99
C PRO A 424 11.03 -12.04 12.17
N MET A 425 10.19 -11.00 12.10
CA MET A 425 9.89 -10.17 13.25
C MET A 425 8.98 -10.94 14.22
N MET A 426 9.50 -11.32 15.37
CA MET A 426 8.81 -12.11 16.41
C MET A 426 9.41 -11.83 17.79
N TYR A 427 8.74 -12.22 18.87
CA TYR A 427 9.23 -12.10 20.25
C TYR A 427 9.60 -13.45 20.87
N ASN A 428 8.79 -14.50 20.67
CA ASN A 428 8.96 -15.83 21.26
C ASN A 428 8.79 -16.93 20.20
N GLY A 429 9.40 -18.10 20.42
CA GLY A 429 9.25 -19.26 19.55
C GLY A 429 10.52 -19.59 18.77
N TYR A 430 10.34 -20.22 17.61
CA TYR A 430 11.42 -20.75 16.76
C TYR A 430 11.41 -20.07 15.38
N PRO A 431 12.36 -19.16 15.08
CA PRO A 431 12.44 -18.54 13.77
C PRO A 431 12.85 -19.55 12.71
N ILE A 432 12.11 -19.58 11.60
CA ILE A 432 12.50 -20.30 10.39
C ILE A 432 13.14 -19.32 9.42
N ILE A 433 14.40 -19.56 9.06
CA ILE A 433 15.08 -18.84 7.99
C ILE A 433 14.95 -19.68 6.73
N ALA A 434 14.20 -19.19 5.75
CA ALA A 434 13.83 -19.95 4.56
C ALA A 434 14.89 -19.88 3.43
N ARG A 435 16.15 -19.91 3.84
CA ARG A 435 17.39 -19.97 3.06
C ARG A 435 18.53 -20.41 4.00
N GLU A 436 19.73 -20.56 3.47
CA GLU A 436 20.94 -20.70 4.30
C GLU A 436 21.04 -19.56 5.32
N VAL A 437 21.29 -19.91 6.59
CA VAL A 437 21.42 -18.96 7.69
C VAL A 437 22.73 -18.18 7.53
N GLU A 438 22.62 -16.85 7.53
CA GLU A 438 23.76 -15.95 7.43
C GLU A 438 24.11 -15.38 8.82
N ASP A 439 25.35 -14.94 9.04
CA ASP A 439 25.79 -14.33 10.32
C ASP A 439 24.92 -13.15 10.75
N ARG A 440 24.39 -12.40 9.77
CA ARG A 440 23.48 -11.27 10.02
C ARG A 440 22.18 -11.71 10.69
N ASP A 441 21.66 -12.90 10.37
CA ASP A 441 20.43 -13.41 10.99
C ASP A 441 20.68 -13.76 12.44
N ILE A 442 21.80 -14.45 12.69
CA ILE A 442 22.23 -14.83 14.04
C ILE A 442 22.38 -13.57 14.89
N GLN A 443 23.04 -12.53 14.36
CA GLN A 443 23.23 -11.28 15.08
C GLN A 443 21.91 -10.56 15.38
N ILE A 444 21.01 -10.45 14.39
CA ILE A 444 19.71 -9.80 14.54
C ILE A 444 18.82 -10.53 15.55
N LEU A 445 18.77 -11.86 15.48
CA LEU A 445 17.98 -12.70 16.38
C LEU A 445 18.57 -12.71 17.80
N LYS A 446 19.90 -12.78 17.93
CA LYS A 446 20.57 -12.69 19.24
C LYS A 446 20.32 -11.35 19.91
N ASN A 447 20.40 -10.24 19.17
CA ASN A 447 20.05 -8.91 19.66
C ASN A 447 18.57 -8.80 20.09
N SER A 448 17.73 -9.72 19.60
CA SER A 448 16.31 -9.84 19.93
C SER A 448 16.03 -10.82 21.07
N GLY A 449 17.06 -11.34 21.74
CA GLY A 449 16.91 -12.33 22.81
C GLY A 449 16.63 -13.76 22.32
N ILE A 450 16.72 -14.02 21.02
CA ILE A 450 16.51 -15.35 20.43
C ILE A 450 17.88 -16.00 20.20
N SER A 451 18.11 -17.12 20.87
CA SER A 451 19.36 -17.87 20.76
C SER A 451 19.43 -18.67 19.46
N GLN A 452 20.67 -18.88 18.97
CA GLN A 452 20.95 -19.55 17.70
C GLN A 452 20.44 -21.00 17.65
N ASP A 453 20.40 -21.69 18.80
CA ASP A 453 19.86 -23.05 18.90
C ASP A 453 18.36 -23.13 18.60
N ARG A 454 17.63 -22.01 18.60
CA ARG A 454 16.21 -21.98 18.22
C ARG A 454 15.99 -21.80 16.71
N ILE A 455 17.03 -21.49 15.94
CA ILE A 455 16.92 -21.25 14.51
C ILE A 455 16.66 -22.56 13.77
N ILE A 456 15.67 -22.54 12.87
CA ILE A 456 15.37 -23.62 11.95
C ILE A 456 15.73 -23.13 10.54
N GLU A 457 16.67 -23.80 9.90
CA GLU A 457 17.02 -23.53 8.50
C GLU A 457 16.13 -24.34 7.55
N SER A 458 15.50 -23.66 6.60
CA SER A 458 14.61 -24.25 5.59
C SER A 458 14.82 -23.58 4.22
N CYS A 459 13.97 -23.89 3.25
CA CYS A 459 13.91 -23.21 1.97
C CYS A 459 12.47 -22.83 1.61
N ILE A 460 12.29 -21.74 0.86
CA ILE A 460 10.99 -21.42 0.24
C ILE A 460 10.81 -22.33 -0.97
N THR A 461 9.68 -23.04 -1.01
CA THR A 461 9.21 -23.71 -2.23
C THR A 461 8.06 -22.96 -2.86
N TYR A 462 7.87 -23.19 -4.15
CA TYR A 462 6.81 -22.61 -4.94
C TYR A 462 5.88 -23.70 -5.47
N LYS A 463 4.59 -23.38 -5.58
CA LYS A 463 3.64 -24.23 -6.28
C LYS A 463 3.72 -23.94 -7.78
N ARG A 464 3.80 -24.99 -8.59
CA ARG A 464 3.78 -24.86 -10.06
C ARG A 464 2.47 -24.21 -10.51
N PRO A 465 2.50 -23.06 -11.21
CA PRO A 465 1.31 -22.47 -11.79
C PRO A 465 0.63 -23.44 -12.77
N LYS A 466 -0.70 -23.33 -12.90
CA LYS A 466 -1.41 -23.98 -14.01
C LYS A 466 -0.99 -23.28 -15.32
N THR A 467 -0.84 -24.07 -16.38
CA THR A 467 -0.51 -23.57 -17.73
C THR A 467 -1.49 -24.18 -18.72
N LEU A 468 -1.80 -23.44 -19.78
CA LEU A 468 -2.55 -23.91 -20.94
C LEU A 468 -1.66 -24.71 -21.91
N ASN A 469 -0.33 -24.71 -21.70
CA ASN A 469 0.69 -25.29 -22.59
C ASN A 469 0.73 -24.68 -24.00
N ASP A 470 0.15 -23.50 -24.19
CA ASP A 470 0.22 -22.78 -25.46
C ASP A 470 1.56 -22.06 -25.57
N LYS A 471 2.45 -22.54 -26.45
CA LYS A 471 3.69 -21.80 -26.75
C LYS A 471 3.34 -20.56 -27.55
N LEU A 472 3.48 -19.39 -26.92
CA LEU A 472 3.35 -18.13 -27.63
C LEU A 472 4.52 -17.95 -28.59
N SER A 473 4.20 -17.56 -29.82
CA SER A 473 5.19 -17.34 -30.87
C SER A 473 6.05 -16.13 -30.54
N LYS A 474 7.36 -16.35 -30.44
CA LYS A 474 8.35 -15.29 -30.35
C LYS A 474 8.77 -14.84 -31.75
N ASN A 475 8.99 -13.54 -31.96
CA ASN A 475 9.72 -13.07 -33.13
C ASN A 475 11.18 -13.54 -33.04
N PRO A 476 11.70 -14.33 -33.99
CA PRO A 476 13.06 -14.85 -33.91
C PRO A 476 14.14 -13.77 -34.03
N ASN A 477 13.79 -12.58 -34.53
CA ASN A 477 14.71 -11.46 -34.69
C ASN A 477 14.77 -10.55 -33.47
N GLU A 478 13.99 -10.81 -32.41
CA GLU A 478 13.99 -10.02 -31.18
C GLU A 478 14.73 -10.75 -30.07
N PHE A 479 15.46 -9.99 -29.25
CA PHE A 479 15.97 -10.44 -27.96
C PHE A 479 15.15 -9.79 -26.85
N VAL A 480 14.24 -10.55 -26.27
CA VAL A 480 13.19 -10.06 -25.37
C VAL A 480 13.65 -10.18 -23.92
N VAL A 481 13.90 -9.04 -23.28
CA VAL A 481 14.13 -8.92 -21.85
C VAL A 481 12.80 -8.61 -21.16
N VAL A 482 12.37 -9.49 -20.26
CA VAL A 482 11.09 -9.34 -19.55
C VAL A 482 11.28 -8.87 -18.11
N ILE A 483 10.43 -7.93 -17.69
CA ILE A 483 10.29 -7.46 -16.31
C ILE A 483 8.86 -7.75 -15.84
N VAL A 484 8.71 -8.32 -14.64
CA VAL A 484 7.41 -8.71 -14.10
C VAL A 484 7.15 -8.10 -12.71
N SER A 485 6.06 -7.34 -12.61
CA SER A 485 5.61 -6.73 -11.35
C SER A 485 4.11 -6.43 -11.33
N ASN A 486 3.45 -6.69 -10.20
CA ASN A 486 2.08 -6.23 -9.96
C ASN A 486 2.00 -4.81 -9.39
N ARG A 487 3.15 -4.13 -9.28
CA ARG A 487 3.33 -2.84 -8.58
C ARG A 487 4.30 -1.94 -9.33
N PHE A 488 4.16 -1.87 -10.66
CA PHE A 488 5.10 -1.12 -11.49
C PHE A 488 5.21 0.35 -11.08
N ASP A 489 4.15 0.97 -10.57
CA ASP A 489 4.15 2.33 -10.03
C ASP A 489 5.08 2.55 -8.83
N ALA A 490 5.36 1.48 -8.07
CA ALA A 490 6.27 1.51 -6.92
C ALA A 490 7.65 0.91 -7.22
N GLU A 491 7.73 -0.07 -8.12
CA GLU A 491 8.95 -0.86 -8.36
C GLU A 491 9.72 -0.47 -9.61
N PHE A 492 9.12 0.28 -10.55
CA PHE A 492 9.80 0.78 -11.75
C PHE A 492 10.04 2.28 -11.64
N ASN A 493 11.31 2.68 -11.68
CA ASN A 493 11.74 4.05 -11.46
C ASN A 493 12.78 4.48 -12.52
N PHE A 494 13.25 5.72 -12.41
CA PHE A 494 14.22 6.30 -13.34
C PHE A 494 15.54 5.53 -13.41
N ASP A 495 16.04 5.01 -12.29
CA ASP A 495 17.30 4.25 -12.28
C ASP A 495 17.14 2.89 -12.96
N THR A 496 15.98 2.23 -12.78
CA THR A 496 15.65 1.01 -13.53
C THR A 496 15.54 1.28 -15.02
N LEU A 497 14.95 2.42 -15.42
CA LEU A 497 14.87 2.83 -16.82
C LEU A 497 16.25 3.03 -17.44
N LYS A 498 17.20 3.67 -16.74
CA LYS A 498 18.58 3.84 -17.26
C LYS A 498 19.22 2.50 -17.60
N ILE A 499 19.08 1.51 -16.73
CA ILE A 499 19.61 0.17 -16.96
C ILE A 499 18.95 -0.47 -18.20
N CYS A 500 17.63 -0.33 -18.35
CA CYS A 500 16.91 -0.82 -19.53
C CYS A 500 17.36 -0.12 -20.83
N ASP A 501 17.63 1.18 -20.78
CA ASP A 501 18.16 1.94 -21.91
C ASP A 501 19.53 1.44 -22.32
N GLU A 502 20.39 1.08 -21.36
CA GLU A 502 21.68 0.46 -21.66
C GLU A 502 21.53 -0.95 -22.26
N PHE A 503 20.50 -1.71 -21.89
CA PHE A 503 20.20 -2.97 -22.58
C PHE A 503 19.82 -2.72 -24.05
N CYS A 504 18.98 -1.73 -24.30
CA CYS A 504 18.60 -1.32 -25.65
C CYS A 504 19.80 -0.79 -26.48
N ASN A 505 20.85 -0.29 -25.84
CA ASN A 505 22.08 0.15 -26.52
C ASN A 505 22.96 -1.02 -27.00
N ILE A 506 22.69 -2.26 -26.57
CA ILE A 506 23.48 -3.43 -26.98
C ILE A 506 23.24 -3.76 -28.45
N ASP A 507 21.97 -3.82 -28.87
CA ASP A 507 21.57 -4.10 -30.25
C ASP A 507 20.13 -3.62 -30.51
N ASP A 508 19.80 -3.32 -31.76
CA ASP A 508 18.46 -2.85 -32.17
C ASP A 508 17.38 -3.93 -31.96
N SER A 509 17.76 -5.21 -31.92
CA SER A 509 16.85 -6.34 -31.64
C SER A 509 16.40 -6.46 -30.19
N VAL A 510 17.04 -5.74 -29.25
CA VAL A 510 16.69 -5.85 -27.83
C VAL A 510 15.36 -5.14 -27.54
N ILE A 511 14.38 -5.88 -27.02
CA ILE A 511 13.04 -5.39 -26.68
C ILE A 511 12.78 -5.60 -25.18
N ILE A 512 12.25 -4.59 -24.50
CA ILE A 512 11.88 -4.65 -23.09
C ILE A 512 10.37 -4.88 -22.96
N LYS A 513 9.97 -6.03 -22.41
CA LYS A 513 8.56 -6.37 -22.15
C LYS A 513 8.21 -6.27 -20.67
N PHE A 514 7.03 -5.72 -20.39
CA PHE A 514 6.50 -5.56 -19.03
C PHE A 514 5.23 -6.38 -18.83
N PHE A 515 5.28 -7.32 -17.89
CA PHE A 515 4.11 -8.12 -17.49
C PHE A 515 3.65 -7.75 -16.08
N GLY A 516 2.36 -7.41 -15.94
CA GLY A 516 1.74 -7.17 -14.64
C GLY A 516 0.85 -5.92 -14.60
N THR A 517 0.82 -5.24 -13.45
CA THR A 517 -0.19 -4.21 -13.13
C THR A 517 0.39 -3.02 -12.37
N PHE A 518 -0.43 -1.99 -12.22
CA PHE A 518 -0.23 -0.86 -11.32
C PHE A 518 -1.14 -1.03 -10.09
N VAL A 519 -0.76 -0.46 -8.93
CA VAL A 519 -1.52 -0.59 -7.66
C VAL A 519 -2.52 0.55 -7.46
N ASP A 520 -2.36 1.68 -8.12
CA ASP A 520 -3.18 2.88 -7.91
C ASP A 520 -4.69 2.58 -8.09
N LYS A 521 -5.51 3.05 -7.13
CA LYS A 521 -6.99 3.01 -7.19
C LYS A 521 -7.52 3.55 -8.52
N ASN A 522 -6.76 4.47 -9.14
CA ASN A 522 -6.94 4.91 -10.51
C ASN A 522 -5.76 4.41 -11.37
N ASN A 523 -5.81 3.13 -11.79
CA ASN A 523 -4.78 2.48 -12.64
C ASN A 523 -4.26 3.37 -13.80
N ASN A 524 -5.13 4.22 -14.37
CA ASN A 524 -4.77 5.17 -15.42
C ASN A 524 -3.64 6.13 -15.02
N ASN A 525 -3.59 6.59 -13.77
CA ASN A 525 -2.56 7.52 -13.30
C ASN A 525 -1.19 6.82 -13.16
N GLY A 526 -1.16 5.60 -12.64
CA GLY A 526 0.05 4.79 -12.56
C GLY A 526 0.64 4.50 -13.93
N TYR A 527 -0.19 4.04 -14.87
CA TYR A 527 0.23 3.78 -16.25
C TYR A 527 0.70 5.04 -16.97
N ASN A 528 -0.01 6.17 -16.82
CA ASN A 528 0.41 7.44 -17.42
C ASN A 528 1.74 7.94 -16.87
N LYS A 529 2.02 7.77 -15.58
CA LYS A 529 3.34 8.09 -14.99
C LYS A 529 4.44 7.21 -15.56
N PHE A 530 4.18 5.92 -15.72
CA PHE A 530 5.10 4.97 -16.33
C PHE A 530 5.42 5.35 -17.78
N LEU A 531 4.40 5.63 -18.60
CA LEU A 531 4.60 6.10 -19.97
C LEU A 531 5.34 7.44 -20.03
N LYS A 532 4.99 8.38 -19.16
CA LYS A 532 5.66 9.69 -19.07
C LYS A 532 7.15 9.50 -18.74
N LEU A 533 7.46 8.67 -17.76
CA LEU A 533 8.84 8.35 -17.38
C LEU A 533 9.64 7.84 -18.58
N ILE A 534 9.11 6.88 -19.34
CA ILE A 534 9.77 6.35 -20.54
C ILE A 534 9.89 7.42 -21.63
N ASN A 535 8.79 8.07 -22.00
CA ASN A 535 8.76 9.02 -23.12
C ASN A 535 9.63 10.26 -22.91
N GLU A 536 9.80 10.72 -21.67
CA GLU A 536 10.61 11.90 -21.37
C GLU A 536 12.11 11.58 -21.20
N ASN A 537 12.46 10.31 -20.97
CA ASN A 537 13.81 9.94 -20.52
C ASN A 537 14.50 8.86 -21.34
N SER A 538 13.78 8.13 -22.21
CA SER A 538 14.35 7.12 -23.09
C SER A 538 14.40 7.57 -24.54
N LYS A 539 15.46 7.18 -25.25
CA LYS A 539 15.58 7.35 -26.71
C LYS A 539 14.98 6.18 -27.50
N HIS A 540 14.58 5.11 -26.82
CA HIS A 540 14.20 3.82 -27.41
C HIS A 540 12.75 3.47 -27.12
N THR A 541 11.87 4.48 -27.07
CA THR A 541 10.50 4.35 -26.55
C THR A 541 9.65 3.31 -27.28
N ASP A 542 9.94 3.06 -28.56
CA ASP A 542 9.34 2.04 -29.41
C ASP A 542 9.70 0.60 -29.04
N ARG A 543 10.74 0.42 -28.21
CA ARG A 543 11.23 -0.89 -27.74
C ARG A 543 10.73 -1.26 -26.35
N TYR A 544 9.90 -0.42 -25.72
CA TYR A 544 9.25 -0.68 -24.44
C TYR A 544 7.80 -1.11 -24.65
N VAL A 545 7.46 -2.37 -24.34
CA VAL A 545 6.14 -2.94 -24.61
C VAL A 545 5.46 -3.39 -23.31
N PHE A 546 4.35 -2.74 -22.96
CA PHE A 546 3.51 -3.14 -21.83
C PHE A 546 2.39 -4.08 -22.28
N GLU A 547 2.43 -5.32 -21.79
CA GLU A 547 1.51 -6.40 -22.21
C GLU A 547 0.45 -6.69 -21.13
N GLY A 548 0.48 -5.95 -20.02
CA GLY A 548 -0.45 -6.13 -18.90
C GLY A 548 -0.25 -7.43 -18.12
N TYR A 549 -1.23 -7.75 -17.27
CA TYR A 549 -1.19 -8.92 -16.40
C TYR A 549 -1.37 -10.22 -17.17
N GLN A 550 -0.45 -11.17 -16.98
CA GLN A 550 -0.49 -12.48 -17.64
C GLN A 550 -1.12 -13.52 -16.71
N ASN A 551 -2.29 -14.04 -17.09
CA ASN A 551 -2.95 -15.12 -16.35
C ASN A 551 -2.21 -16.46 -16.49
N ASP A 552 -1.58 -16.70 -17.64
CA ASP A 552 -0.69 -17.84 -17.90
C ASP A 552 0.73 -17.34 -18.16
N ILE A 553 1.39 -16.96 -17.08
CA ILE A 553 2.75 -16.42 -17.12
C ILE A 553 3.78 -17.41 -17.69
N LEU A 554 3.55 -18.73 -17.53
CA LEU A 554 4.47 -19.75 -18.03
C LEU A 554 4.45 -19.80 -19.56
N SER A 555 3.26 -19.74 -20.16
CA SER A 555 3.09 -19.61 -21.61
C SER A 555 3.64 -18.28 -22.13
N ALA A 556 3.43 -17.18 -21.40
CA ALA A 556 4.01 -15.87 -21.74
C ALA A 556 5.55 -15.89 -21.81
N TYR A 557 6.19 -16.59 -20.88
CA TYR A 557 7.65 -16.72 -20.86
C TYR A 557 8.24 -17.48 -22.05
N THR A 558 7.46 -18.26 -22.81
CA THR A 558 7.99 -18.90 -24.03
C THR A 558 8.32 -17.90 -25.13
N ALA A 559 7.81 -16.67 -25.03
CA ALA A 559 8.09 -15.58 -25.95
C ALA A 559 9.17 -14.60 -25.43
N CYS A 560 9.97 -15.02 -24.44
CA CYS A 560 10.99 -14.20 -23.80
C CYS A 560 12.34 -14.92 -23.78
N ASP A 561 13.45 -14.16 -23.74
CA ASP A 561 14.81 -14.74 -23.71
C ASP A 561 15.45 -14.64 -22.33
N VAL A 562 15.28 -13.51 -21.65
CA VAL A 562 15.91 -13.24 -20.37
C VAL A 562 14.91 -12.56 -19.45
N TYR A 563 14.92 -12.94 -18.18
CA TYR A 563 14.17 -12.27 -17.13
C TYR A 563 15.09 -11.31 -16.37
N TYR A 564 14.73 -10.04 -16.31
CA TYR A 564 15.40 -9.06 -15.46
C TYR A 564 14.55 -8.74 -14.23
N ASN A 565 15.12 -8.99 -13.04
CA ASN A 565 14.54 -8.54 -11.78
C ASN A 565 15.23 -7.24 -11.34
N PRO A 566 14.57 -6.07 -11.45
CA PRO A 566 15.14 -4.83 -10.95
C PRO A 566 15.31 -4.87 -9.43
N LYS A 567 16.13 -3.97 -8.88
CA LYS A 567 16.37 -3.87 -7.44
C LYS A 567 15.07 -3.53 -6.69
N ARG A 568 14.52 -4.51 -5.96
CA ARG A 568 13.28 -4.39 -5.18
C ARG A 568 13.20 -5.49 -4.11
N HIS A 569 12.34 -5.33 -3.10
CA HIS A 569 12.14 -6.38 -2.09
C HIS A 569 11.48 -7.65 -2.66
N GLY A 570 10.53 -7.54 -3.59
CA GLY A 570 9.77 -8.67 -4.12
C GLY A 570 10.40 -9.40 -5.30
N GLY A 571 9.60 -10.24 -5.96
CA GLY A 571 9.96 -10.89 -7.22
C GLY A 571 10.33 -12.37 -7.15
N GLY A 572 10.42 -12.94 -5.95
CA GLY A 572 10.78 -14.36 -5.79
C GLY A 572 9.90 -15.31 -6.60
N SER A 573 8.57 -15.15 -6.55
CA SER A 573 7.65 -16.00 -7.32
C SER A 573 7.86 -15.90 -8.84
N SER A 574 7.94 -14.70 -9.41
CA SER A 574 8.11 -14.53 -10.85
C SER A 574 9.50 -14.99 -11.32
N VAL A 575 10.54 -14.78 -10.53
CA VAL A 575 11.88 -15.34 -10.76
C VAL A 575 11.84 -16.88 -10.77
N SER A 576 11.18 -17.50 -9.79
CA SER A 576 11.04 -18.96 -9.75
C SER A 576 10.30 -19.53 -10.97
N GLN A 577 9.32 -18.79 -11.49
CA GLN A 577 8.52 -19.18 -12.65
C GLN A 577 9.30 -19.01 -13.96
N ALA A 578 10.10 -17.94 -14.08
CA ALA A 578 11.00 -17.75 -15.20
C ALA A 578 12.05 -18.86 -15.26
N MET A 579 12.65 -19.21 -14.11
CA MET A 579 13.60 -20.32 -14.04
C MET A 579 12.98 -21.67 -14.39
N LEU A 580 11.72 -21.91 -13.99
CA LEU A 580 10.96 -23.11 -14.36
C LEU A 580 10.80 -23.26 -15.88
N MET A 581 10.73 -22.15 -16.61
CA MET A 581 10.68 -22.11 -18.07
C MET A 581 12.07 -22.07 -18.72
N GLY A 582 13.13 -22.11 -17.93
CA GLY A 582 14.52 -22.11 -18.40
C GLY A 582 15.03 -20.75 -18.87
N LEU A 583 14.39 -19.65 -18.47
CA LEU A 583 14.94 -18.32 -18.77
C LEU A 583 16.17 -18.08 -17.89
N PRO A 584 17.31 -17.63 -18.46
CA PRO A 584 18.32 -16.93 -17.70
C PRO A 584 17.69 -15.76 -16.92
N VAL A 585 18.08 -15.63 -15.66
CA VAL A 585 17.59 -14.60 -14.76
C VAL A 585 18.74 -13.72 -14.32
N ILE A 586 18.53 -12.40 -14.36
CA ILE A 586 19.48 -11.41 -13.88
C ILE A 586 18.86 -10.64 -12.71
N CYS A 587 19.60 -10.55 -11.61
CA CYS A 587 19.16 -9.92 -10.37
C CYS A 587 20.30 -9.13 -9.74
N HIS A 588 19.97 -7.99 -9.15
CA HIS A 588 20.82 -7.42 -8.11
C HIS A 588 20.89 -8.36 -6.90
N LYS A 589 21.96 -8.27 -6.14
CA LYS A 589 22.15 -8.96 -4.85
C LYS A 589 21.31 -8.28 -3.75
N PHE A 590 20.00 -8.18 -3.98
CA PHE A 590 19.02 -7.54 -3.11
C PHE A 590 17.62 -8.16 -3.30
N GLY A 591 16.88 -8.30 -2.20
CA GLY A 591 15.48 -8.75 -2.20
C GLY A 591 15.25 -10.21 -2.55
N ASP A 592 13.97 -10.58 -2.62
CA ASP A 592 13.51 -11.97 -2.73
C ASP A 592 13.95 -12.66 -4.04
N GLY A 593 14.04 -11.89 -5.13
CA GLY A 593 14.54 -12.41 -6.41
C GLY A 593 15.96 -12.96 -6.30
N SER A 594 16.84 -12.26 -5.56
CA SER A 594 18.24 -12.66 -5.39
C SER A 594 18.39 -13.99 -4.64
N TYR A 595 17.59 -14.18 -3.59
CA TYR A 595 17.59 -15.42 -2.82
C TYR A 595 16.97 -16.59 -3.59
N THR A 596 15.97 -16.30 -4.41
CA THR A 596 15.35 -17.31 -5.27
C THR A 596 16.33 -17.79 -6.34
N LEU A 597 17.05 -16.88 -7.00
CA LEU A 597 18.06 -17.21 -8.00
C LEU A 597 19.27 -17.95 -7.41
N GLY A 598 19.73 -17.51 -6.24
CA GLY A 598 21.04 -17.86 -5.69
C GLY A 598 21.93 -16.62 -5.67
N ARG A 599 22.35 -16.21 -4.45
CA ARG A 599 23.07 -14.94 -4.21
C ARG A 599 24.44 -14.89 -4.87
N ASP A 600 25.02 -16.05 -5.14
CA ASP A 600 26.27 -16.29 -5.86
C ASP A 600 26.15 -16.00 -7.36
N ARG A 601 24.92 -15.96 -7.89
CA ARG A 601 24.61 -15.63 -9.30
C ARG A 601 24.00 -14.24 -9.47
N CYS A 602 24.05 -13.40 -8.43
CA CYS A 602 23.52 -12.04 -8.43
C CYS A 602 24.65 -11.01 -8.47
N PHE A 603 24.32 -9.79 -8.89
CA PHE A 603 25.29 -8.73 -9.14
C PHE A 603 25.15 -7.56 -8.17
N ASP A 604 26.27 -6.93 -7.82
CA ASP A 604 26.30 -5.82 -6.87
C ASP A 604 26.13 -4.45 -7.56
N SER A 605 26.57 -4.31 -8.82
CA SER A 605 26.55 -3.05 -9.57
C SER A 605 25.66 -3.09 -10.80
N ASP A 606 25.20 -1.92 -11.23
CA ASP A 606 24.42 -1.74 -12.47
C ASP A 606 25.26 -2.10 -13.71
N GLU A 607 26.57 -1.84 -13.68
CA GLU A 607 27.50 -2.16 -14.77
C GLU A 607 27.61 -3.68 -14.99
N ASP A 608 27.70 -4.45 -13.90
CA ASP A 608 27.73 -5.91 -13.98
C ASP A 608 26.43 -6.49 -14.54
N ILE A 609 25.28 -5.90 -14.18
CA ILE A 609 23.96 -6.27 -14.73
C ILE A 609 23.92 -6.05 -16.25
N ILE A 610 24.43 -4.91 -16.73
CA ILE A 610 24.50 -4.58 -18.16
C ILE A 610 25.44 -5.54 -18.89
N ASN A 611 26.62 -5.80 -18.32
CA ASN A 611 27.58 -6.74 -18.88
C ASN A 611 27.04 -8.17 -18.96
N GLU A 612 26.22 -8.59 -17.98
CA GLU A 612 25.59 -9.90 -17.99
C GLU A 612 24.55 -10.04 -19.12
N ILE A 613 23.68 -9.04 -19.34
CA ILE A 613 22.76 -9.05 -20.49
C ILE A 613 23.55 -9.15 -21.80
N LYS A 614 24.60 -8.33 -21.94
CA LYS A 614 25.44 -8.34 -23.13
C LYS A 614 26.06 -9.71 -23.38
N LYS A 615 26.58 -10.35 -22.34
CA LYS A 615 27.15 -11.69 -22.43
C LYS A 615 26.11 -12.75 -22.81
N LEU A 616 24.90 -12.69 -22.23
CA LEU A 616 23.80 -13.58 -22.60
C LEU A 616 23.35 -13.38 -24.06
N PHE A 617 23.47 -12.17 -24.59
CA PHE A 617 23.15 -11.84 -25.97
C PHE A 617 24.21 -12.35 -26.95
N GLU A 618 25.50 -12.13 -26.65
CA GLU A 618 26.62 -12.40 -27.56
C GLU A 618 27.12 -13.86 -27.51
N ASP A 619 27.04 -14.53 -26.35
CA ASP A 619 27.60 -15.86 -26.13
C ASP A 619 26.51 -16.92 -25.95
N LYS A 620 26.28 -17.69 -27.02
CA LYS A 620 25.27 -18.76 -27.06
C LYS A 620 25.57 -19.92 -26.10
N GLU A 621 26.84 -20.27 -25.89
CA GLU A 621 27.22 -21.34 -24.97
C GLU A 621 26.97 -20.92 -23.53
N TYR A 622 27.32 -19.66 -23.21
CA TYR A 622 27.01 -19.08 -21.91
C TYR A 622 25.49 -18.96 -21.67
N TYR A 623 24.72 -18.54 -22.67
CA TYR A 623 23.26 -18.49 -22.59
C TYR A 623 22.67 -19.86 -22.23
N GLU A 624 23.06 -20.92 -22.95
CA GLU A 624 22.54 -22.27 -22.69
C GLU A 624 22.96 -22.77 -21.31
N SER A 625 24.19 -22.49 -20.86
CA SER A 625 24.65 -22.80 -19.50
C SER A 625 23.80 -22.10 -18.43
N SER A 626 23.50 -20.81 -18.61
CA SER A 626 22.64 -20.04 -17.70
C SER A 626 21.20 -20.56 -17.67
N LYS A 627 20.67 -20.99 -18.81
CA LYS A 627 19.37 -21.67 -18.90
C LYS A 627 19.35 -23.01 -18.16
N GLN A 628 20.39 -23.84 -18.31
CA GLN A 628 20.48 -25.10 -17.58
C GLN A 628 20.57 -24.89 -16.06
N TYR A 629 21.28 -23.84 -15.62
CA TYR A 629 21.28 -23.44 -14.22
C TYR A 629 19.87 -23.10 -13.73
N SER A 630 19.12 -22.27 -14.47
CA SER A 630 17.73 -21.93 -14.15
C SER A 630 16.84 -23.16 -13.99
N LEU A 631 16.89 -24.10 -14.94
CA LEU A 631 16.11 -25.34 -14.88
C LEU A 631 16.45 -26.17 -13.63
N LYS A 632 17.73 -26.38 -13.36
CA LYS A 632 18.19 -27.14 -12.18
C LYS A 632 17.81 -26.46 -10.87
N LYS A 633 17.89 -25.12 -10.80
CA LYS A 633 17.46 -24.36 -9.62
C LYS A 633 15.96 -24.49 -9.41
N ALA A 634 15.17 -24.48 -10.48
CA ALA A 634 13.72 -24.70 -10.40
C ALA A 634 13.38 -26.10 -9.86
N GLU A 635 14.06 -27.17 -10.27
CA GLU A 635 13.81 -28.51 -9.71
C GLU A 635 13.86 -28.52 -8.18
N PHE A 636 14.84 -27.85 -7.58
CA PHE A 636 14.94 -27.70 -6.13
C PHE A 636 13.79 -26.84 -5.55
N LEU A 637 13.49 -25.69 -6.16
CA LEU A 637 12.47 -24.76 -5.67
C LEU A 637 11.04 -25.31 -5.74
N TYR A 638 10.79 -26.31 -6.58
CA TYR A 638 9.47 -26.94 -6.73
C TYR A 638 9.38 -28.32 -6.05
N ASP A 639 10.44 -28.82 -5.40
CA ASP A 639 10.40 -30.03 -4.56
C ASP A 639 9.73 -29.78 -3.20
N THR A 640 8.42 -29.55 -3.25
CA THR A 640 7.61 -29.17 -2.08
C THR A 640 7.46 -30.32 -1.09
N LYS A 641 7.39 -31.57 -1.57
CA LYS A 641 7.22 -32.75 -0.71
C LYS A 641 8.43 -32.94 0.20
N SER A 642 9.63 -32.96 -0.36
CA SER A 642 10.85 -33.15 0.45
C SER A 642 11.04 -31.99 1.43
N MET A 643 10.75 -30.75 1.01
CA MET A 643 10.85 -29.58 1.90
C MET A 643 9.89 -29.69 3.09
N ILE A 644 8.61 -30.02 2.86
CA ILE A 644 7.61 -30.12 3.92
C ILE A 644 7.96 -31.23 4.91
N GLN A 645 8.42 -32.38 4.42
CA GLN A 645 8.91 -33.47 5.27
C GLN A 645 10.11 -33.06 6.12
N LYS A 646 11.08 -32.33 5.53
CA LYS A 646 12.23 -31.80 6.27
C LYS A 646 11.80 -30.77 7.30
N LEU A 647 10.93 -29.82 6.93
CA LEU A 647 10.44 -28.77 7.80
C LEU A 647 9.72 -29.32 9.03
N ASP A 648 8.79 -30.26 8.85
CA ASP A 648 8.10 -30.95 9.95
C ASP A 648 9.09 -31.63 10.90
N LYS A 649 10.06 -32.37 10.34
CA LYS A 649 11.09 -33.05 11.12
C LYS A 649 11.96 -32.07 11.91
N ASP A 650 12.37 -30.97 11.30
CA ASP A 650 13.21 -29.95 11.93
C ASP A 650 12.46 -29.22 13.04
N ILE A 651 11.19 -28.88 12.83
CA ILE A 651 10.31 -28.32 13.86
C ILE A 651 10.19 -29.30 15.03
N LYS A 652 9.80 -30.56 14.78
CA LYS A 652 9.66 -31.59 15.82
C LYS A 652 10.93 -31.79 16.64
N ARG A 653 12.10 -31.78 15.99
CA ARG A 653 13.40 -31.90 16.67
C ARG A 653 13.65 -30.76 17.65
N LYS A 654 13.25 -29.52 17.31
CA LYS A 654 13.39 -28.38 18.23
C LYS A 654 12.36 -28.39 19.37
N ILE A 655 11.24 -29.08 19.17
CA ILE A 655 10.17 -29.25 20.14
C ILE A 655 10.50 -30.31 21.18
N SER A 656 11.10 -31.43 20.76
CA SER A 656 11.53 -32.51 21.66
C SER A 656 12.46 -32.02 22.76
N ASP A 657 13.25 -30.98 22.50
CA ASP A 657 14.19 -30.41 23.46
C ASP A 657 13.51 -29.60 24.59
N LYS A 658 12.22 -29.27 24.48
CA LYS A 658 11.44 -28.52 25.51
C LYS A 658 10.31 -29.32 26.18
N VAL A 659 9.74 -30.33 25.53
CA VAL A 659 8.42 -30.88 25.88
C VAL A 659 8.43 -32.38 26.26
N LEU A 660 9.59 -33.03 26.34
CA LEU A 660 9.68 -34.49 26.56
C LEU A 660 9.85 -34.96 28.02
N TYR A 661 9.43 -34.20 29.03
CA TYR A 661 9.45 -34.73 30.40
C TYR A 661 8.20 -35.53 30.80
N ASP A 662 7.10 -35.50 30.04
CA ASP A 662 5.88 -36.26 30.38
C ASP A 662 5.19 -36.89 29.14
N ILE A 663 5.93 -37.65 28.34
CA ILE A 663 5.31 -38.54 27.35
C ILE A 663 5.48 -39.98 27.81
N GLU A 664 4.41 -40.56 28.36
CA GLU A 664 4.22 -42.01 28.29
C GLU A 664 4.16 -42.39 26.81
N ILE A 665 5.16 -43.15 26.39
CA ILE A 665 5.22 -43.80 25.09
C ILE A 665 4.36 -45.06 25.24
N ASP A 666 3.15 -45.03 24.70
CA ASP A 666 2.41 -46.24 24.29
C ASP A 666 2.59 -46.45 22.78
#